data_AF-A0A345PKQ0-F1
#
_entry.id   AF-A0A345PKQ0-F1
#
_cell.length_a   1.000
_cell.length_b   1.000
_cell.length_c   1.000
_cell.angle_alpha   90.00
_cell.angle_beta   90.00
_cell.angle_gamma   90.00
#
_symmetry.space_group_name_H-M   'P 1'
#
loop_
_entity.id
_entity.type
_entity.pdbx_description
1 polymer ?
#
loop_
_entity_poly.entity_id
_entity_poly.type
_entity_poly.pdbx_seq_one_letter_code
_entity_poly.pdbx_strand_id
1 'polypeptide(L)'
;MKKIGYIVVALVMLLLGFFQSYKFACDGGSKLALPIDEVNAEENIHKGEDVSESTEIIVGDRVETVEKSNVSNSTVGYFQVLTSNLPIYDNRSGELEQVGTLTKGQVYPITGDYGNWHKIQFDNYYGYVYKENTAPATAEYLQNLGKDCKPTSDSFKAAKDLVVYDNSSGQLKAFGTIDKGQTYSIVSDYGKWWRILFAGRIGYVSKSSAFIDNFTEDDNAFMLTENASLSVIKDGKQIRVATLMAENIFERIEDYGNWHKVKYGSEVGYIWKAATKPATSEYKNNEIIGTLFTLIDSPVYASTKDTSPAAMVEGAQRVSIIKEVDANWYEIELAGRNLFIEAENVMDLNNVTFETENHPHMKTIREYLIDAPFTYDNQDTKENETIESANYLLQDKIRFNDYNGGIPIEYSNGIDWTKGPGIADEQQRSFLRQLHGLFFINDLSEAYSITEDKKYIEKGYGYIHDWMINNPYHKPKHNMAWHDEGTARRLSTLVNFFDVGKSILTDKQKLELFEIMVFHANLLADDDFYSENTNHGMFQDEGLIVFSKYFYDKKVLNDYYKLAVNRLDAYFESLISEDGVHLEHSPSYHQTIGGSLRAYGDILNAFDDIEMANKFYSKYNNMAKYATHVIKPDGTWPLIADTYAKDQPRTMMWPDDANYQYSVTKGKSGEMPTETNAVFPDAGYAVFRDQWTNPEEGAYVFFTAAYHTNYHKHSDDLSLWIYHDGEDIITEAAPYSYTLSDPVTQYAYSSFGHNTLIVDNEGLPRVDGKYESTYLQDYNIDDENHPNATGVNKRYEGVTHTRNLAYNKVQQAIQVNDTISSDENHNYKLLWHLAPGIVPVINTNTNEVTLKKDNVTLMVVNFESDDSLKLSSVYGDQDKLFKSWTFEYDYKNTETVKRDVHTIIVDIDGSESNVQTTFKFNSK
;
A
#
# COMPACT_ATOMS: atom_id res chain seq x y z
N MET A 1 -18.20 31.00 -17.03
CA MET A 1 -19.55 30.40 -17.16
C MET A 1 -19.40 28.95 -17.59
N LYS A 2 -20.12 28.03 -16.93
CA LYS A 2 -20.05 26.54 -17.01
C LYS A 2 -19.04 25.86 -16.06
N LYS A 3 -19.24 26.07 -14.75
CA LYS A 3 -18.96 25.11 -13.67
C LYS A 3 -20.28 24.88 -12.90
N ILE A 4 -21.19 24.06 -13.42
CA ILE A 4 -22.35 23.50 -12.68
C ILE A 4 -22.69 22.18 -13.38
N GLY A 5 -22.32 21.04 -12.78
CA GLY A 5 -22.59 19.74 -13.39
C GLY A 5 -22.19 18.50 -12.60
N TYR A 6 -21.81 18.60 -11.31
CA TYR A 6 -21.52 17.43 -10.47
C TYR A 6 -21.96 17.55 -8.99
N ILE A 7 -22.85 18.50 -8.65
CA ILE A 7 -23.39 18.67 -7.27
C ILE A 7 -24.89 18.30 -7.17
N VAL A 8 -25.51 17.74 -8.23
CA VAL A 8 -26.97 17.46 -8.23
C VAL A 8 -27.32 15.97 -8.06
N VAL A 9 -26.35 15.05 -8.02
CA VAL A 9 -26.65 13.62 -7.76
C VAL A 9 -26.54 13.26 -6.27
N ALA A 10 -25.76 14.00 -5.48
CA ALA A 10 -25.63 13.77 -4.03
C ALA A 10 -26.74 14.45 -3.19
N LEU A 11 -27.41 15.49 -3.71
CA LEU A 11 -28.44 16.24 -2.96
C LEU A 11 -29.89 15.79 -3.20
N VAL A 12 -30.14 14.94 -4.21
CA VAL A 12 -31.49 14.44 -4.53
C VAL A 12 -31.78 13.07 -3.86
N MET A 13 -30.76 12.36 -3.36
CA MET A 13 -30.98 11.18 -2.50
C MET A 13 -31.24 11.51 -1.02
N LEU A 14 -31.13 12.78 -0.62
CA LEU A 14 -31.39 13.23 0.75
C LEU A 14 -32.80 13.79 0.99
N LEU A 15 -33.67 13.85 -0.03
CA LEU A 15 -34.96 14.55 0.05
C LEU A 15 -36.20 13.79 -0.43
N LEU A 16 -36.12 12.50 -0.76
CA LEU A 16 -37.29 11.66 -1.00
C LEU A 16 -37.25 10.43 -0.10
N GLY A 17 -38.18 10.44 0.85
CA GLY A 17 -38.16 9.57 2.01
C GLY A 17 -38.41 8.10 1.69
N PHE A 18 -37.53 7.28 2.23
CA PHE A 18 -37.89 6.01 2.84
C PHE A 18 -37.45 6.04 4.32
N PHE A 19 -38.07 6.92 5.12
CA PHE A 19 -38.31 6.56 6.51
C PHE A 19 -39.42 5.49 6.50
N GLN A 20 -39.05 4.25 6.15
CA GLN A 20 -39.72 3.15 6.81
C GLN A 20 -39.32 3.30 8.28
N SER A 21 -40.28 3.77 9.06
CA SER A 21 -40.20 3.73 10.51
C SER A 21 -40.06 2.27 10.89
N TYR A 22 -38.82 1.78 11.01
CA TYR A 22 -38.54 0.67 11.89
C TYR A 22 -38.90 1.17 13.29
N LYS A 23 -40.14 0.91 13.69
CA LYS A 23 -40.49 0.83 15.10
C LYS A 23 -39.52 -0.20 15.68
N PHE A 24 -38.44 0.27 16.29
CA PHE A 24 -37.62 -0.56 17.16
C PHE A 24 -38.58 -1.17 18.18
N ALA A 25 -38.76 -2.49 18.10
CA ALA A 25 -39.70 -3.21 18.95
C ALA A 25 -39.22 -3.30 20.41
N CYS A 26 -38.09 -2.69 20.77
CA CYS A 26 -37.61 -2.67 22.13
C CYS A 26 -36.46 -1.68 22.33
N ASP A 27 -36.73 -0.48 22.82
CA ASP A 27 -35.68 0.40 23.36
C ASP A 27 -36.18 1.15 24.61
N GLY A 28 -35.66 0.72 25.76
CA GLY A 28 -35.46 1.55 26.94
C GLY A 28 -33.96 1.81 27.03
N GLY A 29 -33.59 3.10 27.08
CA GLY A 29 -32.26 3.57 26.68
C GLY A 29 -31.05 3.04 27.45
N SER A 30 -29.98 2.77 26.69
CA SER A 30 -28.65 3.38 26.85
C SER A 30 -27.77 2.90 25.70
N LYS A 31 -27.02 3.81 25.04
CA LYS A 31 -25.91 3.45 24.16
C LYS A 31 -24.91 2.65 24.99
N LEU A 32 -24.68 1.39 24.65
CA LEU A 32 -23.67 0.52 25.28
C LEU A 32 -22.61 0.10 24.26
N ALA A 33 -21.38 -0.02 24.76
CA ALA A 33 -20.15 -0.18 24.02
C ALA A 33 -20.11 -1.46 23.15
N LEU A 34 -19.44 -1.35 22.00
CA LEU A 34 -19.13 -2.46 21.11
C LEU A 34 -18.30 -3.52 21.88
N PRO A 35 -18.62 -4.82 21.79
CA PRO A 35 -17.80 -5.87 22.38
C PRO A 35 -16.40 -5.87 21.76
N ILE A 36 -15.39 -5.92 22.63
CA ILE A 36 -13.98 -6.13 22.27
C ILE A 36 -13.85 -7.49 21.58
N ASP A 37 -13.08 -7.52 20.49
CA ASP A 37 -12.91 -8.65 19.58
C ASP A 37 -12.50 -9.98 20.27
N GLU A 38 -13.08 -11.04 19.75
CA GLU A 38 -12.98 -12.45 20.18
C GLU A 38 -11.66 -13.12 19.73
N VAL A 39 -10.50 -12.45 19.85
CA VAL A 39 -9.22 -12.97 19.35
C VAL A 39 -8.45 -13.83 20.38
N ASN A 40 -8.83 -13.86 21.67
CA ASN A 40 -7.97 -14.47 22.71
C ASN A 40 -8.55 -15.71 23.42
N ALA A 41 -9.50 -16.45 22.83
CA ALA A 41 -10.11 -17.62 23.48
C ALA A 41 -9.62 -19.00 22.99
N GLU A 42 -8.75 -19.09 21.97
CA GLU A 42 -8.28 -20.39 21.43
C GLU A 42 -6.83 -20.79 21.79
N GLU A 43 -6.07 -19.94 22.48
CA GLU A 43 -4.77 -20.33 23.05
C GLU A 43 -4.85 -20.53 24.55
N ASN A 44 -5.37 -21.68 25.01
CA ASN A 44 -4.97 -22.31 26.28
C ASN A 44 -5.68 -23.68 26.46
N ILE A 45 -5.39 -24.63 25.57
CA ILE A 45 -5.60 -26.05 25.85
C ILE A 45 -4.32 -26.79 25.48
N HIS A 46 -3.29 -26.67 26.32
CA HIS A 46 -2.34 -27.75 26.63
C HIS A 46 -1.24 -27.25 27.59
N LYS A 47 -1.36 -27.65 28.86
CA LYS A 47 -0.26 -28.21 29.68
C LYS A 47 -0.87 -28.67 31.00
N GLY A 48 -0.82 -29.97 31.25
CA GLY A 48 -1.13 -30.52 32.56
C GLY A 48 0.02 -30.28 33.50
N GLU A 49 -0.27 -29.80 34.70
CA GLU A 49 0.55 -29.98 35.90
C GLU A 49 -0.35 -29.79 37.13
N ASP A 50 -0.36 -30.80 37.99
CA ASP A 50 -0.92 -30.78 39.35
C ASP A 50 -0.21 -29.71 40.18
N VAL A 51 -0.94 -28.76 40.78
CA VAL A 51 -0.51 -28.13 42.04
C VAL A 51 -1.73 -27.78 42.91
N SER A 52 -1.66 -28.30 44.14
CA SER A 52 -2.55 -28.09 45.28
C SER A 52 -2.42 -26.71 45.94
N GLU A 53 -3.41 -26.42 46.78
CA GLU A 53 -3.43 -25.46 47.90
C GLU A 53 -3.62 -23.96 47.61
N SER A 54 -4.85 -23.54 47.91
CA SER A 54 -5.26 -22.37 48.71
C SER A 54 -4.45 -21.08 48.61
N THR A 55 -5.11 -20.02 48.14
CA THR A 55 -4.99 -18.71 48.79
C THR A 55 -6.29 -17.94 48.64
N GLU A 56 -6.96 -17.68 49.76
CA GLU A 56 -8.07 -16.75 49.87
C GLU A 56 -7.57 -15.33 49.59
N ILE A 57 -8.26 -14.60 48.71
CA ILE A 57 -8.27 -13.14 48.71
C ILE A 57 -9.71 -12.72 48.96
N ILE A 58 -9.94 -12.21 50.16
CA ILE A 58 -11.19 -11.58 50.59
C ILE A 58 -11.14 -10.13 50.11
N VAL A 59 -12.02 -9.76 49.18
CA VAL A 59 -12.53 -8.39 49.06
C VAL A 59 -14.03 -8.50 48.92
N GLY A 60 -14.72 -7.92 49.90
CA GLY A 60 -16.13 -8.13 50.15
C GLY A 60 -17.03 -7.52 49.09
N ASP A 61 -18.05 -8.28 48.72
CA ASP A 61 -19.42 -7.80 48.84
C ASP A 61 -20.31 -8.97 49.30
N ARG A 62 -21.25 -8.65 50.18
CA ARG A 62 -22.02 -9.60 50.99
C ARG A 62 -22.75 -10.64 50.15
N VAL A 63 -22.35 -11.90 50.26
CA VAL A 63 -23.26 -13.04 50.02
C VAL A 63 -24.10 -13.18 51.28
N GLU A 64 -25.26 -12.53 51.32
CA GLU A 64 -26.30 -12.96 52.25
C GLU A 64 -26.82 -14.33 51.79
N THR A 65 -26.42 -15.34 52.55
CA THR A 65 -27.06 -16.65 52.54
C THR A 65 -28.50 -16.47 53.00
N VAL A 66 -29.45 -16.51 52.07
CA VAL A 66 -30.87 -16.61 52.43
C VAL A 66 -31.11 -18.05 52.88
N GLU A 67 -31.06 -18.26 54.20
CA GLU A 67 -31.63 -19.45 54.83
C GLU A 67 -33.13 -19.54 54.49
N LYS A 68 -33.61 -20.77 54.25
CA LYS A 68 -35.05 -21.10 54.14
C LYS A 68 -35.74 -20.88 55.48
N SER A 69 -35.90 -19.64 55.91
CA SER A 69 -36.81 -19.28 57.00
C SER A 69 -37.17 -17.81 56.95
N ASN A 70 -38.47 -17.58 56.74
CA ASN A 70 -39.20 -16.31 56.84
C ASN A 70 -39.18 -15.40 55.61
N VAL A 71 -39.94 -15.80 54.57
CA VAL A 71 -40.60 -14.83 53.69
C VAL A 71 -42.10 -15.07 53.76
N SER A 72 -42.80 -14.08 54.30
CA SER A 72 -44.25 -13.97 54.34
C SER A 72 -44.85 -13.95 52.93
N ASN A 73 -46.02 -14.59 52.78
CA ASN A 73 -46.91 -14.54 51.62
C ASN A 73 -47.08 -13.14 51.00
N SER A 74 -46.21 -12.74 50.06
CA SER A 74 -46.48 -11.88 48.89
C SER A 74 -45.19 -11.35 48.22
N THR A 75 -44.52 -12.17 47.42
CA THR A 75 -43.64 -11.69 46.33
C THR A 75 -43.77 -12.66 45.15
N VAL A 76 -44.96 -12.67 44.57
CA VAL A 76 -45.35 -13.55 43.46
C VAL A 76 -44.87 -12.91 42.16
N GLY A 77 -43.70 -13.29 41.65
CA GLY A 77 -43.26 -12.80 40.34
C GLY A 77 -41.87 -13.20 39.85
N TYR A 78 -40.94 -13.58 40.73
CA TYR A 78 -39.55 -13.90 40.34
C TYR A 78 -38.95 -15.03 41.18
N PHE A 79 -38.01 -15.77 40.62
CA PHE A 79 -37.20 -16.78 41.33
C PHE A 79 -35.72 -16.66 40.98
N GLN A 80 -34.87 -17.07 41.92
CA GLN A 80 -33.43 -17.25 41.73
C GLN A 80 -33.10 -18.74 41.61
N VAL A 81 -32.20 -19.07 40.70
CA VAL A 81 -31.73 -20.45 40.47
C VAL A 81 -30.65 -20.84 41.48
N LEU A 82 -30.80 -21.99 42.15
CA LEU A 82 -29.85 -22.47 43.17
C LEU A 82 -28.85 -23.52 42.67
N THR A 83 -29.14 -24.17 41.54
CA THR A 83 -28.33 -25.25 40.95
C THR A 83 -27.69 -24.82 39.64
N SER A 84 -26.53 -25.37 39.30
CA SER A 84 -25.95 -25.18 37.96
C SER A 84 -26.83 -25.86 36.91
N ASN A 85 -27.03 -25.21 35.77
CA ASN A 85 -27.74 -25.73 34.60
C ASN A 85 -29.15 -26.27 34.92
N LEU A 86 -29.99 -25.47 35.58
CA LEU A 86 -31.35 -25.87 35.93
C LEU A 86 -32.19 -26.11 34.66
N PRO A 87 -32.69 -27.32 34.39
CA PRO A 87 -33.39 -27.64 33.15
C PRO A 87 -34.68 -26.85 32.95
N ILE A 88 -34.94 -26.47 31.70
CA ILE A 88 -36.20 -25.93 31.21
C ILE A 88 -36.86 -27.04 30.38
N TYR A 89 -38.09 -27.40 30.75
CA TYR A 89 -38.86 -28.42 30.03
C TYR A 89 -39.97 -27.80 29.17
N ASP A 90 -40.13 -28.33 27.98
CA ASP A 90 -41.32 -28.20 27.15
C ASP A 90 -42.21 -29.44 27.36
N ASN A 91 -43.54 -29.24 27.36
CA ASN A 91 -44.51 -30.31 27.53
C ASN A 91 -45.55 -30.40 26.40
N ARG A 92 -45.35 -29.67 25.29
CA ARG A 92 -46.30 -29.62 24.17
C ARG A 92 -46.46 -30.97 23.46
N SER A 93 -45.46 -31.86 23.51
CA SER A 93 -45.53 -33.21 22.94
C SER A 93 -46.33 -34.20 23.82
N GLY A 94 -46.65 -33.82 25.06
CA GLY A 94 -47.28 -34.68 26.07
C GLY A 94 -46.28 -35.32 27.03
N GLU A 95 -44.98 -35.30 26.72
CA GLU A 95 -43.87 -35.70 27.59
C GLU A 95 -43.01 -34.48 27.96
N LEU A 96 -42.20 -34.58 29.02
CA LEU A 96 -41.27 -33.52 29.41
C LEU A 96 -39.97 -33.62 28.62
N GLU A 97 -39.76 -32.70 27.69
CA GLU A 97 -38.55 -32.61 26.87
C GLU A 97 -37.70 -31.42 27.32
N GLN A 98 -36.41 -31.63 27.56
CA GLN A 98 -35.51 -30.53 27.91
C GLN A 98 -35.19 -29.71 26.66
N VAL A 99 -35.35 -28.39 26.77
CA VAL A 99 -35.15 -27.43 25.66
C VAL A 99 -34.08 -26.39 25.95
N GLY A 100 -33.52 -26.39 27.15
CA GLY A 100 -32.51 -25.44 27.59
C GLY A 100 -32.24 -25.53 29.08
N THR A 101 -31.37 -24.66 29.57
CA THR A 101 -31.05 -24.57 31.00
C THR A 101 -30.94 -23.12 31.47
N LEU A 102 -31.17 -22.89 32.77
CA LEU A 102 -30.97 -21.62 33.46
C LEU A 102 -29.70 -21.68 34.31
N THR A 103 -28.97 -20.55 34.39
CA THR A 103 -27.69 -20.45 35.09
C THR A 103 -27.88 -20.22 36.59
N LYS A 104 -27.07 -20.88 37.43
CA LYS A 104 -27.05 -20.69 38.89
C LYS A 104 -26.87 -19.22 39.27
N GLY A 105 -27.61 -18.77 40.28
CA GLY A 105 -27.52 -17.42 40.85
C GLY A 105 -28.29 -16.35 40.08
N GLN A 106 -28.73 -16.63 38.84
CA GLN A 106 -29.51 -15.70 38.04
C GLN A 106 -30.99 -15.67 38.46
N VAL A 107 -31.64 -14.52 38.24
CA VAL A 107 -33.06 -14.28 38.56
C VAL A 107 -33.89 -14.22 37.27
N TYR A 108 -35.10 -14.78 37.31
CA TYR A 108 -36.03 -14.86 36.17
C TYR A 108 -37.48 -14.57 36.58
N PRO A 109 -38.29 -13.99 35.67
CA PRO A 109 -39.72 -13.79 35.88
C PRO A 109 -40.51 -15.11 35.84
N ILE A 110 -41.52 -15.19 36.71
CA ILE A 110 -42.54 -16.24 36.73
C ILE A 110 -43.75 -15.73 35.94
N THR A 111 -44.18 -16.47 34.91
CA THR A 111 -45.43 -16.18 34.18
C THR A 111 -46.63 -16.93 34.76
N GLY A 112 -46.39 -17.97 35.56
CA GLY A 112 -47.39 -18.69 36.35
C GLY A 112 -46.75 -19.82 37.16
N ASP A 113 -47.53 -20.52 37.96
CA ASP A 113 -47.08 -21.67 38.74
C ASP A 113 -48.04 -22.85 38.56
N TYR A 114 -47.50 -24.07 38.54
CA TYR A 114 -48.28 -25.32 38.45
C TYR A 114 -47.68 -26.38 39.38
N GLY A 115 -48.30 -26.59 40.55
CA GLY A 115 -47.79 -27.51 41.56
C GLY A 115 -46.34 -27.19 41.95
N ASN A 116 -45.44 -28.15 41.70
CA ASN A 116 -44.01 -28.04 41.97
C ASN A 116 -43.20 -27.35 40.84
N TRP A 117 -43.85 -26.73 39.86
CA TRP A 117 -43.22 -26.09 38.71
C TRP A 117 -43.48 -24.59 38.66
N HIS A 118 -42.43 -23.83 38.33
CA HIS A 118 -42.54 -22.48 37.78
C HIS A 118 -42.79 -22.56 36.27
N LYS A 119 -43.72 -21.76 35.78
CA LYS A 119 -43.95 -21.52 34.35
C LYS A 119 -43.24 -20.24 33.96
N ILE A 120 -42.42 -20.30 32.91
CA ILE A 120 -41.62 -19.16 32.40
C ILE A 120 -41.90 -18.93 30.91
N GLN A 121 -41.68 -17.69 30.44
CA GLN A 121 -41.75 -17.39 29.01
C GLN A 121 -40.54 -17.99 28.29
N PHE A 122 -40.74 -18.83 27.28
CA PHE A 122 -39.65 -19.40 26.50
C PHE A 122 -40.02 -19.36 25.02
N ASP A 123 -39.33 -18.52 24.26
CA ASP A 123 -39.67 -18.13 22.90
C ASP A 123 -41.13 -17.64 22.77
N ASN A 124 -41.95 -18.24 21.89
CA ASN A 124 -43.37 -17.96 21.73
C ASN A 124 -44.28 -18.89 22.56
N TYR A 125 -43.70 -19.75 23.40
CA TYR A 125 -44.41 -20.71 24.24
C TYR A 125 -43.96 -20.60 25.71
N TYR A 126 -44.28 -21.60 26.52
CA TYR A 126 -43.96 -21.61 27.94
C TYR A 126 -43.10 -22.82 28.30
N GLY A 127 -41.99 -22.54 29.01
CA GLY A 127 -41.15 -23.57 29.62
C GLY A 127 -41.51 -23.78 31.09
N TYR A 128 -41.13 -24.94 31.63
CA TYR A 128 -41.40 -25.34 33.01
C TYR A 128 -40.10 -25.68 33.74
N VAL A 129 -39.96 -25.14 34.96
CA VAL A 129 -38.75 -25.28 35.79
C VAL A 129 -39.13 -25.72 37.21
N TYR A 130 -38.41 -26.68 37.79
CA TYR A 130 -38.78 -27.26 39.09
C TYR A 130 -38.46 -26.34 40.27
N LYS A 131 -39.43 -26.13 41.18
CA LYS A 131 -39.34 -25.20 42.32
C LYS A 131 -38.33 -25.61 43.39
N GLU A 132 -38.00 -26.89 43.51
CA GLU A 132 -37.11 -27.38 44.57
C GLU A 132 -35.69 -26.80 44.47
N ASN A 133 -35.29 -26.42 43.25
CA ASN A 133 -33.97 -25.89 42.90
C ASN A 133 -33.97 -24.37 42.73
N THR A 134 -35.00 -23.70 43.25
CA THR A 134 -35.16 -22.25 43.19
C THR A 134 -35.44 -21.64 44.57
N ALA A 135 -35.20 -20.33 44.70
CA ALA A 135 -35.62 -19.52 45.84
C ALA A 135 -36.46 -18.33 45.35
N PRO A 136 -37.44 -17.84 46.14
CA PRO A 136 -38.15 -16.60 45.82
C PRO A 136 -37.17 -15.43 45.68
N ALA A 137 -37.40 -14.57 44.68
CA ALA A 137 -36.56 -13.39 44.41
C ALA A 137 -37.40 -12.12 44.21
N THR A 138 -36.76 -10.96 44.18
CA THR A 138 -37.37 -9.66 43.89
C THR A 138 -36.95 -9.13 42.52
N ALA A 139 -37.73 -8.20 41.96
CA ALA A 139 -37.43 -7.57 40.68
C ALA A 139 -36.11 -6.77 40.67
N GLU A 140 -35.60 -6.37 41.84
CA GLU A 140 -34.36 -5.59 42.00
C GLU A 140 -33.13 -6.34 41.47
N TYR A 141 -33.15 -7.68 41.56
CA TYR A 141 -32.05 -8.54 41.10
C TYR A 141 -32.23 -9.05 39.67
N LEU A 142 -33.32 -8.67 39.01
CA LEU A 142 -33.58 -9.04 37.62
C LEU A 142 -32.87 -8.06 36.68
N GLN A 143 -32.04 -8.60 35.79
CA GLN A 143 -31.44 -7.83 34.71
C GLN A 143 -32.27 -7.95 33.42
N ASN A 144 -32.04 -7.05 32.46
CA ASN A 144 -32.42 -7.17 31.04
C ASN A 144 -33.84 -7.68 30.75
N LEU A 145 -34.87 -7.26 31.51
CA LEU A 145 -36.26 -7.69 31.31
C LEU A 145 -36.83 -7.25 29.94
N GLY A 146 -37.36 -8.19 29.15
CA GLY A 146 -37.85 -7.94 27.79
C GLY A 146 -39.31 -7.52 27.69
N LYS A 147 -39.80 -6.63 28.57
CA LYS A 147 -41.23 -6.34 28.78
C LYS A 147 -42.00 -5.88 27.53
N ASP A 148 -41.32 -5.22 26.59
CA ASP A 148 -41.92 -4.68 25.36
C ASP A 148 -41.48 -5.39 24.07
N CYS A 149 -40.64 -6.44 24.18
CA CYS A 149 -40.02 -7.06 23.02
C CYS A 149 -40.91 -8.17 22.46
N LYS A 150 -41.07 -8.17 21.14
CA LYS A 150 -41.78 -9.24 20.43
C LYS A 150 -40.82 -9.95 19.48
N PRO A 151 -40.77 -11.30 19.46
CA PRO A 151 -40.04 -12.02 18.43
C PRO A 151 -40.60 -11.70 17.03
N THR A 152 -39.73 -11.70 16.01
CA THR A 152 -40.09 -11.59 14.60
C THR A 152 -40.53 -12.94 14.04
N SER A 153 -40.90 -12.99 12.75
CA SER A 153 -41.12 -14.25 12.03
C SER A 153 -39.81 -15.02 11.76
N ASP A 154 -38.66 -14.36 11.91
CA ASP A 154 -37.36 -14.98 11.67
C ASP A 154 -36.98 -15.84 12.87
N SER A 155 -36.36 -16.98 12.60
CA SER A 155 -35.89 -17.89 13.63
C SER A 155 -34.56 -18.51 13.21
N PHE A 156 -33.84 -19.05 14.20
CA PHE A 156 -32.65 -19.85 13.97
C PHE A 156 -32.79 -21.20 14.65
N LYS A 157 -32.01 -22.17 14.20
CA LYS A 157 -31.89 -23.48 14.84
C LYS A 157 -30.52 -23.62 15.52
N ALA A 158 -30.52 -24.03 16.78
CA ALA A 158 -29.30 -24.20 17.56
C ALA A 158 -28.43 -25.33 16.98
N ALA A 159 -27.23 -24.99 16.47
CA ALA A 159 -26.33 -25.98 15.85
C ALA A 159 -25.60 -26.87 16.86
N LYS A 160 -25.38 -26.30 18.04
CA LYS A 160 -24.84 -26.87 19.27
C LYS A 160 -25.59 -26.24 20.44
N ASP A 161 -25.27 -26.65 21.67
CA ASP A 161 -25.80 -25.97 22.85
C ASP A 161 -25.37 -24.50 22.82
N LEU A 162 -26.35 -23.61 22.80
CA LEU A 162 -26.19 -22.19 22.56
C LEU A 162 -26.28 -21.41 23.85
N VAL A 163 -25.13 -20.89 24.30
CA VAL A 163 -25.08 -20.01 25.48
C VAL A 163 -25.77 -18.69 25.15
N VAL A 164 -26.66 -18.27 26.04
CA VAL A 164 -27.39 -17.01 25.98
C VAL A 164 -26.73 -16.02 26.92
N TYR A 165 -26.25 -14.89 26.37
CA TYR A 165 -25.52 -13.88 27.12
C TYR A 165 -26.37 -12.66 27.46
N ASP A 166 -26.15 -12.12 28.64
CA ASP A 166 -26.58 -10.81 29.08
C ASP A 166 -25.42 -9.82 28.89
N ASN A 167 -25.69 -8.64 28.34
CA ASN A 167 -24.69 -7.58 28.15
C ASN A 167 -25.05 -6.28 28.90
N SER A 168 -26.01 -6.32 29.81
CA SER A 168 -26.47 -5.15 30.58
C SER A 168 -25.36 -4.49 31.43
N SER A 169 -24.31 -5.25 31.81
CA SER A 169 -23.15 -4.71 32.53
C SER A 169 -21.98 -4.27 31.63
N GLY A 170 -22.12 -4.31 30.30
CA GLY A 170 -21.03 -4.04 29.35
C GLY A 170 -20.00 -5.18 29.20
N GLN A 171 -20.30 -6.35 29.77
CA GLN A 171 -19.56 -7.60 29.61
C GLN A 171 -20.55 -8.73 29.38
N LEU A 172 -20.20 -9.70 28.52
CA LEU A 172 -21.04 -10.87 28.24
C LEU A 172 -21.07 -11.81 29.45
N LYS A 173 -22.24 -11.97 30.08
CA LYS A 173 -22.49 -12.89 31.19
C LYS A 173 -23.50 -13.96 30.77
N ALA A 174 -23.09 -15.22 30.80
CA ALA A 174 -23.97 -16.34 30.48
C ALA A 174 -25.11 -16.43 31.51
N PHE A 175 -26.35 -16.44 31.03
CA PHE A 175 -27.53 -16.57 31.90
C PHE A 175 -28.52 -17.62 31.39
N GLY A 176 -28.10 -18.49 30.48
CA GLY A 176 -28.83 -19.70 30.14
C GLY A 176 -28.26 -20.34 28.89
N THR A 177 -28.87 -21.45 28.51
CA THR A 177 -28.48 -22.19 27.32
C THR A 177 -29.75 -22.65 26.59
N ILE A 178 -29.72 -22.59 25.26
CA ILE A 178 -30.69 -23.25 24.38
C ILE A 178 -30.05 -24.55 23.91
N ASP A 179 -30.72 -25.68 24.14
CA ASP A 179 -30.14 -26.99 23.80
C ASP A 179 -30.04 -27.17 22.27
N LYS A 180 -29.07 -27.97 21.81
CA LYS A 180 -28.89 -28.27 20.38
C LYS A 180 -30.17 -28.74 19.71
N GLY A 181 -30.42 -28.25 18.50
CA GLY A 181 -31.56 -28.64 17.66
C GLY A 181 -32.83 -27.84 17.89
N GLN A 182 -32.89 -27.02 18.94
CA GLN A 182 -34.03 -26.16 19.22
C GLN A 182 -34.10 -24.98 18.24
N THR A 183 -35.31 -24.70 17.75
CA THR A 183 -35.60 -23.50 16.96
C THR A 183 -36.07 -22.38 17.88
N TYR A 184 -35.55 -21.17 17.69
CA TYR A 184 -35.83 -20.01 18.53
C TYR A 184 -36.03 -18.76 17.69
N SER A 185 -37.03 -17.93 18.00
CA SER A 185 -37.29 -16.72 17.23
C SER A 185 -36.30 -15.59 17.54
N ILE A 186 -35.98 -14.80 16.52
CA ILE A 186 -35.11 -13.64 16.59
C ILE A 186 -35.95 -12.42 16.99
N VAL A 187 -35.45 -11.58 17.90
CA VAL A 187 -36.06 -10.28 18.24
C VAL A 187 -35.49 -9.19 17.35
N SER A 188 -34.18 -9.18 17.12
CA SER A 188 -33.52 -8.29 16.17
C SER A 188 -32.11 -8.76 15.81
N ASP A 189 -31.61 -8.33 14.64
CA ASP A 189 -30.21 -8.48 14.25
C ASP A 189 -29.29 -7.54 15.04
N TYR A 190 -28.09 -8.01 15.42
CA TYR A 190 -27.07 -7.24 16.13
C TYR A 190 -25.64 -7.64 15.71
N GLY A 191 -25.31 -7.43 14.43
CA GLY A 191 -23.95 -7.64 13.92
C GLY A 191 -23.58 -9.12 13.84
N LYS A 192 -22.59 -9.58 14.63
CA LYS A 192 -22.25 -11.02 14.76
C LYS A 192 -23.23 -11.80 15.67
N TRP A 193 -24.23 -11.12 16.25
CA TRP A 193 -25.16 -11.67 17.25
C TRP A 193 -26.62 -11.48 16.84
N TRP A 194 -27.51 -12.32 17.38
CA TRP A 194 -28.96 -12.07 17.39
C TRP A 194 -29.42 -11.75 18.82
N ARG A 195 -30.36 -10.80 18.95
CA ARG A 195 -31.13 -10.59 20.18
C ARG A 195 -32.31 -11.55 20.20
N ILE A 196 -32.55 -12.18 21.35
CA ILE A 196 -33.65 -13.13 21.57
C ILE A 196 -34.39 -12.82 22.88
N LEU A 197 -35.62 -13.33 23.02
CA LEU A 197 -36.36 -13.29 24.28
C LEU A 197 -36.25 -14.64 25.00
N PHE A 198 -35.29 -14.74 25.93
CA PHE A 198 -34.99 -15.97 26.66
C PHE A 198 -35.46 -15.87 28.11
N ALA A 199 -36.33 -16.77 28.54
CA ALA A 199 -36.85 -16.78 29.92
C ALA A 199 -37.46 -15.43 30.37
N GLY A 200 -38.05 -14.66 29.44
CA GLY A 200 -38.58 -13.30 29.68
C GLY A 200 -37.54 -12.17 29.75
N ARG A 201 -36.26 -12.46 29.48
CA ARG A 201 -35.14 -11.52 29.45
C ARG A 201 -34.54 -11.42 28.03
N ILE A 202 -33.93 -10.28 27.69
CA ILE A 202 -33.27 -10.08 26.41
C ILE A 202 -31.87 -10.70 26.43
N GLY A 203 -31.67 -11.75 25.65
CA GLY A 203 -30.38 -12.43 25.51
C GLY A 203 -29.73 -12.21 24.16
N TYR A 204 -28.42 -12.47 24.09
CA TYR A 204 -27.63 -12.43 22.86
C TYR A 204 -27.07 -13.83 22.57
N VAL A 205 -27.21 -14.29 21.32
CA VAL A 205 -26.64 -15.55 20.82
C VAL A 205 -25.81 -15.30 19.57
N SER A 206 -24.70 -16.03 19.42
CA SER A 206 -23.76 -15.82 18.31
C SER A 206 -24.28 -16.46 17.03
N LYS A 207 -24.23 -15.72 15.91
CA LYS A 207 -24.62 -16.21 14.58
C LYS A 207 -23.74 -17.36 14.11
N SER A 208 -22.47 -17.42 14.53
CA SER A 208 -21.56 -18.52 14.15
C SER A 208 -21.94 -19.86 14.77
N SER A 209 -22.79 -19.85 15.80
CA SER A 209 -23.17 -21.04 16.56
C SER A 209 -24.62 -21.51 16.29
N ALA A 210 -25.27 -20.93 15.29
CA ALA A 210 -26.65 -21.18 14.94
C ALA A 210 -26.82 -21.32 13.41
N PHE A 211 -27.77 -22.16 12.99
CA PHE A 211 -28.11 -22.33 11.59
C PHE A 211 -29.22 -21.35 11.18
N ILE A 212 -29.05 -20.68 10.04
CA ILE A 212 -30.16 -20.08 9.29
C ILE A 212 -30.70 -21.20 8.41
N ASP A 213 -31.80 -21.83 8.83
CA ASP A 213 -32.39 -22.97 8.13
C ASP A 213 -33.73 -22.56 7.53
N ASN A 214 -33.65 -21.72 6.49
CA ASN A 214 -34.79 -21.44 5.62
C ASN A 214 -34.92 -22.51 4.51
N PHE A 215 -33.96 -23.44 4.41
CA PHE A 215 -33.89 -24.46 3.37
C PHE A 215 -34.42 -25.80 3.89
N THR A 216 -35.20 -26.48 3.07
CA THR A 216 -35.70 -27.83 3.31
C THR A 216 -34.82 -28.85 2.58
N GLU A 217 -35.01 -30.14 2.86
CA GLU A 217 -34.35 -31.21 2.09
C GLU A 217 -34.81 -31.24 0.62
N ASP A 218 -35.99 -30.67 0.32
CA ASP A 218 -36.54 -30.60 -1.04
C ASP A 218 -35.96 -29.45 -1.88
N ASP A 219 -35.33 -28.45 -1.24
CA ASP A 219 -34.74 -27.30 -1.93
C ASP A 219 -33.43 -27.69 -2.61
N ASN A 220 -33.48 -27.99 -3.90
CA ASN A 220 -32.31 -28.35 -4.71
C ASN A 220 -31.57 -27.15 -5.32
N ALA A 221 -32.00 -25.92 -5.02
CA ALA A 221 -31.42 -24.70 -5.53
C ALA A 221 -31.50 -23.57 -4.50
N PHE A 222 -30.74 -22.51 -4.75
CA PHE A 222 -30.88 -21.24 -4.05
C PHE A 222 -30.83 -20.08 -5.03
N MET A 223 -31.55 -19.00 -4.73
CA MET A 223 -31.43 -17.71 -5.42
C MET A 223 -30.57 -16.79 -4.58
N LEU A 224 -29.63 -16.07 -5.20
CA LEU A 224 -28.85 -15.05 -4.51
C LEU A 224 -29.69 -13.80 -4.24
N THR A 225 -29.63 -13.29 -3.00
CA THR A 225 -30.26 -12.03 -2.60
C THR A 225 -29.32 -10.84 -2.71
N GLU A 226 -28.02 -11.09 -2.75
CA GLU A 226 -26.93 -10.13 -2.99
C GLU A 226 -25.78 -10.85 -3.70
N ASN A 227 -24.80 -10.10 -4.22
CA ASN A 227 -23.64 -10.71 -4.84
C ASN A 227 -22.87 -11.54 -3.81
N ALA A 228 -22.50 -12.77 -4.18
CA ALA A 228 -21.88 -13.71 -3.26
C ALA A 228 -20.63 -14.34 -3.87
N SER A 229 -19.60 -14.54 -3.05
CA SER A 229 -18.40 -15.26 -3.48
C SER A 229 -18.70 -16.76 -3.60
N LEU A 230 -18.33 -17.32 -4.76
CA LEU A 230 -18.09 -18.74 -4.92
C LEU A 230 -16.62 -19.00 -4.59
N SER A 231 -16.37 -19.86 -3.62
CA SER A 231 -15.02 -20.20 -3.21
C SER A 231 -14.76 -21.70 -3.24
N VAL A 232 -13.50 -22.07 -3.41
CA VAL A 232 -13.00 -23.43 -3.21
C VAL A 232 -12.02 -23.44 -2.05
N ILE A 233 -11.74 -24.62 -1.49
CA ILE A 233 -10.73 -24.78 -0.44
C ILE A 233 -9.46 -25.36 -1.06
N LYS A 234 -8.38 -24.59 -1.08
CA LYS A 234 -7.04 -25.10 -1.44
C LYS A 234 -6.08 -24.89 -0.27
N ASP A 235 -5.32 -25.92 0.06
CA ASP A 235 -4.35 -25.94 1.18
C ASP A 235 -4.92 -25.50 2.54
N GLY A 236 -6.22 -25.75 2.76
CA GLY A 236 -6.93 -25.38 3.99
C GLY A 236 -7.39 -23.92 4.03
N LYS A 237 -7.22 -23.16 2.95
CA LYS A 237 -7.71 -21.78 2.82
C LYS A 237 -8.83 -21.69 1.80
N GLN A 238 -9.81 -20.84 2.11
CA GLN A 238 -10.88 -20.50 1.19
C GLN A 238 -10.37 -19.48 0.17
N ILE A 239 -10.55 -19.79 -1.11
CA ILE A 239 -10.10 -18.98 -2.25
C ILE A 239 -11.33 -18.69 -3.08
N ARG A 240 -11.61 -17.41 -3.31
CA ARG A 240 -12.66 -16.99 -4.24
C ARG A 240 -12.23 -17.40 -5.67
N VAL A 241 -13.19 -17.88 -6.45
CA VAL A 241 -12.96 -18.28 -7.86
C VAL A 241 -13.98 -17.63 -8.79
N ALA A 242 -15.10 -17.18 -8.23
CA ALA A 242 -16.06 -16.35 -8.94
C ALA A 242 -16.85 -15.48 -7.95
N THR A 243 -17.39 -14.37 -8.44
CA THR A 243 -18.47 -13.62 -7.80
C THR A 243 -19.77 -13.91 -8.53
N LEU A 244 -20.72 -14.53 -7.85
CA LEU A 244 -22.04 -14.83 -8.38
C LEU A 244 -22.98 -13.64 -8.16
N MET A 245 -23.76 -13.27 -9.18
CA MET A 245 -24.57 -12.06 -9.17
C MET A 245 -25.95 -12.29 -8.54
N ALA A 246 -26.47 -11.28 -7.83
CA ALA A 246 -27.81 -11.31 -7.23
C ALA A 246 -28.92 -11.69 -8.24
N GLU A 247 -30.04 -12.20 -7.72
CA GLU A 247 -31.23 -12.65 -8.47
C GLU A 247 -31.02 -13.84 -9.42
N ASN A 248 -29.81 -14.43 -9.43
CA ASN A 248 -29.52 -15.66 -10.15
C ASN A 248 -29.70 -16.89 -9.26
N ILE A 249 -30.12 -18.00 -9.89
CA ILE A 249 -30.38 -19.28 -9.21
C ILE A 249 -29.25 -20.26 -9.51
N PHE A 250 -28.71 -20.94 -8.50
CA PHE A 250 -27.61 -21.91 -8.60
C PHE A 250 -27.91 -23.19 -7.84
N GLU A 251 -27.25 -24.29 -8.23
CA GLU A 251 -27.53 -25.61 -7.68
C GLU A 251 -27.14 -25.67 -6.20
N ARG A 252 -27.98 -26.30 -5.39
CA ARG A 252 -27.66 -26.67 -4.03
C ARG A 252 -27.46 -28.18 -3.99
N ILE A 253 -26.24 -28.65 -3.69
CA ILE A 253 -25.98 -30.09 -3.52
C ILE A 253 -26.36 -30.52 -2.10
N GLU A 254 -25.70 -29.92 -1.12
CA GLU A 254 -25.94 -30.13 0.30
C GLU A 254 -25.42 -28.90 1.07
N ASP A 255 -25.63 -28.89 2.38
CA ASP A 255 -25.13 -27.83 3.24
C ASP A 255 -23.95 -28.30 4.10
N TYR A 256 -23.03 -27.38 4.35
CA TYR A 256 -21.93 -27.57 5.29
C TYR A 256 -21.82 -26.36 6.21
N GLY A 257 -22.38 -26.49 7.42
CA GLY A 257 -22.54 -25.37 8.32
C GLY A 257 -23.40 -24.27 7.71
N ASN A 258 -22.84 -23.07 7.58
CA ASN A 258 -23.46 -21.90 6.99
C ASN A 258 -23.10 -21.71 5.50
N TRP A 259 -22.61 -22.77 4.83
CA TRP A 259 -22.30 -22.78 3.41
C TRP A 259 -23.20 -23.75 2.65
N HIS A 260 -23.58 -23.38 1.43
CA HIS A 260 -24.04 -24.33 0.41
C HIS A 260 -22.81 -24.93 -0.28
N LYS A 261 -22.80 -26.26 -0.43
CA LYS A 261 -21.89 -26.94 -1.35
C LYS A 261 -22.51 -26.97 -2.75
N VAL A 262 -21.69 -26.64 -3.74
CA VAL A 262 -22.08 -26.58 -5.16
C VAL A 262 -21.03 -27.27 -6.04
N LYS A 263 -21.41 -27.59 -7.29
CA LYS A 263 -20.47 -28.16 -8.26
C LYS A 263 -19.43 -27.12 -8.69
N TYR A 264 -18.18 -27.53 -8.82
CA TYR A 264 -17.13 -26.70 -9.41
C TYR A 264 -16.07 -27.60 -10.05
N GLY A 265 -16.35 -28.08 -11.27
CA GLY A 265 -15.50 -29.03 -11.96
C GLY A 265 -15.24 -30.29 -11.12
N SER A 266 -13.97 -30.62 -10.87
CA SER A 266 -13.58 -31.73 -10.00
C SER A 266 -13.52 -31.38 -8.51
N GLU A 267 -13.66 -30.10 -8.15
CA GLU A 267 -13.64 -29.61 -6.78
C GLU A 267 -15.08 -29.35 -6.27
N VAL A 268 -15.19 -28.95 -5.01
CA VAL A 268 -16.45 -28.53 -4.40
C VAL A 268 -16.40 -27.03 -4.15
N GLY A 269 -17.39 -26.31 -4.64
CA GLY A 269 -17.59 -24.89 -4.39
C GLY A 269 -18.40 -24.63 -3.12
N TYR A 270 -18.18 -23.49 -2.48
CA TYR A 270 -18.83 -23.05 -1.25
C TYR A 270 -19.39 -21.64 -1.42
N ILE A 271 -20.66 -21.45 -1.04
CA ILE A 271 -21.37 -20.16 -1.09
C ILE A 271 -22.06 -19.90 0.25
N TRP A 272 -21.96 -18.68 0.76
CA TRP A 272 -22.48 -18.32 2.08
C TRP A 272 -24.01 -18.24 2.10
N LYS A 273 -24.66 -19.02 2.96
CA LYS A 273 -26.14 -19.14 3.02
C LYS A 273 -26.88 -17.83 3.30
N ALA A 274 -26.27 -16.90 4.04
CA ALA A 274 -26.97 -15.68 4.42
C ALA A 274 -27.24 -14.76 3.22
N ALA A 275 -26.50 -14.94 2.12
CA ALA A 275 -26.68 -14.21 0.87
C ALA A 275 -27.68 -14.90 -0.08
N THR A 276 -28.43 -15.90 0.41
CA THR A 276 -29.29 -16.75 -0.44
C THR A 276 -30.69 -16.92 0.14
N LYS A 277 -31.64 -17.30 -0.72
CA LYS A 277 -32.99 -17.74 -0.35
C LYS A 277 -33.36 -19.04 -1.09
N PRO A 278 -34.24 -19.89 -0.52
CA PRO A 278 -34.69 -21.13 -1.17
C PRO A 278 -35.22 -20.91 -2.57
N ALA A 279 -34.87 -21.83 -3.47
CA ALA A 279 -35.39 -21.89 -4.82
C ALA A 279 -35.49 -23.35 -5.25
N THR A 280 -36.25 -23.59 -6.32
CA THR A 280 -36.31 -24.89 -7.00
C THR A 280 -35.95 -24.69 -8.45
N SER A 281 -35.05 -25.52 -8.98
CA SER A 281 -34.64 -25.47 -10.38
C SER A 281 -34.39 -26.88 -10.93
N GLU A 282 -34.59 -27.04 -12.22
CA GLU A 282 -34.22 -28.27 -12.92
C GLU A 282 -32.83 -28.09 -13.56
N TYR A 283 -31.82 -28.72 -12.97
CA TYR A 283 -30.46 -28.74 -13.51
C TYR A 283 -30.31 -29.83 -14.56
N LYS A 284 -29.63 -29.50 -15.65
CA LYS A 284 -29.27 -30.46 -16.68
C LYS A 284 -27.97 -31.15 -16.30
N ASN A 285 -28.01 -32.48 -16.21
CA ASN A 285 -26.79 -33.28 -16.15
C ASN A 285 -26.22 -33.42 -17.56
N ASN A 286 -25.29 -32.54 -17.91
CA ASN A 286 -24.58 -32.61 -19.19
C ASN A 286 -23.26 -33.36 -19.03
N GLU A 287 -22.81 -33.97 -20.12
CA GLU A 287 -21.45 -34.53 -20.21
C GLU A 287 -20.43 -33.38 -20.26
N ILE A 288 -19.42 -33.44 -19.40
CA ILE A 288 -18.29 -32.49 -19.43
C ILE A 288 -17.27 -33.03 -20.42
N ILE A 289 -16.95 -32.23 -21.44
CA ILE A 289 -16.08 -32.65 -22.55
C ILE A 289 -14.63 -32.17 -22.41
N GLY A 290 -14.34 -31.31 -21.42
CA GLY A 290 -13.02 -30.73 -21.25
C GLY A 290 -12.94 -29.67 -20.14
N THR A 291 -11.91 -28.82 -20.20
CA THR A 291 -11.71 -27.71 -19.27
C THR A 291 -11.17 -26.49 -20.02
N LEU A 292 -11.73 -25.33 -19.70
CA LEU A 292 -11.27 -24.02 -20.15
C LEU A 292 -10.50 -23.34 -19.03
N PHE A 293 -9.57 -22.46 -19.39
CA PHE A 293 -8.79 -21.63 -18.48
C PHE A 293 -9.07 -20.15 -18.74
N THR A 294 -9.51 -19.41 -17.73
CA THR A 294 -9.79 -17.96 -17.85
C THR A 294 -8.49 -17.16 -17.89
N LEU A 295 -8.36 -16.29 -18.88
CA LEU A 295 -7.18 -15.45 -19.09
C LEU A 295 -7.24 -14.13 -18.30
N ILE A 296 -8.47 -13.64 -18.11
CA ILE A 296 -8.83 -12.43 -17.36
C ILE A 296 -10.07 -12.73 -16.51
N ASP A 297 -10.42 -11.81 -15.61
CA ASP A 297 -11.74 -11.79 -14.99
C ASP A 297 -12.83 -11.77 -16.07
N SER A 298 -13.66 -12.80 -16.08
CA SER A 298 -14.54 -13.13 -17.20
C SER A 298 -16.01 -13.09 -16.79
N PRO A 299 -16.84 -12.22 -17.38
CA PRO A 299 -18.28 -12.29 -17.20
C PRO A 299 -18.83 -13.58 -17.83
N VAL A 300 -19.79 -14.20 -17.15
CA VAL A 300 -20.51 -15.35 -17.66
C VAL A 300 -22.01 -15.12 -17.59
N TYR A 301 -22.73 -15.56 -18.62
CA TYR A 301 -24.10 -15.13 -18.89
C TYR A 301 -25.07 -16.32 -18.86
N ALA A 302 -26.35 -16.06 -18.56
CA ALA A 302 -27.39 -17.08 -18.62
C ALA A 302 -27.78 -17.45 -20.06
N SER A 303 -27.53 -16.54 -21.00
CA SER A 303 -27.69 -16.70 -22.44
C SER A 303 -26.66 -15.86 -23.19
N THR A 304 -26.28 -16.27 -24.41
CA THR A 304 -25.39 -15.50 -25.31
C THR A 304 -25.97 -14.17 -25.80
N LYS A 305 -27.22 -13.83 -25.42
CA LYS A 305 -27.89 -12.57 -25.74
C LYS A 305 -28.03 -11.63 -24.55
N ASP A 306 -27.68 -12.10 -23.35
CA ASP A 306 -27.81 -11.30 -22.14
C ASP A 306 -26.68 -10.28 -22.06
N THR A 307 -26.97 -9.11 -21.52
CA THR A 307 -25.98 -8.04 -21.27
C THR A 307 -25.59 -7.93 -19.80
N SER A 308 -26.32 -8.62 -18.92
CA SER A 308 -26.03 -8.66 -17.48
C SER A 308 -25.44 -10.02 -17.13
N PRO A 309 -24.26 -10.08 -16.50
CA PRO A 309 -23.66 -11.34 -16.13
C PRO A 309 -24.45 -12.03 -15.02
N ALA A 310 -24.48 -13.36 -15.06
CA ALA A 310 -24.93 -14.20 -13.96
C ALA A 310 -23.82 -14.42 -12.92
N ALA A 311 -22.55 -14.34 -13.34
CA ALA A 311 -21.38 -14.36 -12.48
C ALA A 311 -20.17 -13.69 -13.17
N MET A 312 -19.15 -13.37 -12.39
CA MET A 312 -17.80 -13.01 -12.85
C MET A 312 -16.86 -14.11 -12.35
N VAL A 313 -16.26 -14.87 -13.26
CA VAL A 313 -15.23 -15.86 -12.92
C VAL A 313 -13.89 -15.13 -12.85
N GLU A 314 -13.10 -15.37 -11.80
CA GLU A 314 -11.78 -14.75 -11.70
C GLU A 314 -10.86 -15.24 -12.84
N GLY A 315 -9.87 -14.44 -13.22
CA GLY A 315 -8.81 -14.90 -14.09
C GLY A 315 -7.95 -15.99 -13.44
N ALA A 316 -7.23 -16.73 -14.28
CA ALA A 316 -6.44 -17.88 -13.88
C ALA A 316 -7.25 -19.03 -13.23
N GLN A 317 -8.52 -19.20 -13.60
CA GLN A 317 -9.40 -20.26 -13.10
C GLN A 317 -9.70 -21.30 -14.16
N ARG A 318 -9.87 -22.55 -13.72
CA ARG A 318 -10.33 -23.66 -14.57
C ARG A 318 -11.84 -23.81 -14.44
N VAL A 319 -12.54 -23.82 -15.57
CA VAL A 319 -13.99 -24.05 -15.65
C VAL A 319 -14.32 -25.20 -16.59
N SER A 320 -15.35 -25.98 -16.26
CA SER A 320 -15.73 -27.16 -17.04
C SER A 320 -16.54 -26.77 -18.28
N ILE A 321 -16.14 -27.27 -19.45
CA ILE A 321 -16.86 -27.05 -20.72
C ILE A 321 -17.88 -28.17 -20.96
N ILE A 322 -19.09 -27.75 -21.31
CA ILE A 322 -20.18 -28.63 -21.76
C ILE A 322 -20.11 -28.79 -23.29
N LYS A 323 -20.04 -27.67 -24.03
CA LYS A 323 -19.85 -27.68 -25.49
C LYS A 323 -19.37 -26.33 -26.03
N GLU A 324 -18.74 -26.36 -27.19
CA GLU A 324 -18.59 -25.18 -28.06
C GLU A 324 -19.96 -24.85 -28.68
N VAL A 325 -20.41 -23.60 -28.54
CA VAL A 325 -21.69 -23.15 -29.09
C VAL A 325 -21.48 -22.65 -30.51
N ASP A 326 -20.50 -21.77 -30.67
CA ASP A 326 -19.98 -21.24 -31.92
C ASP A 326 -18.57 -20.65 -31.68
N ALA A 327 -17.99 -19.99 -32.69
CA ALA A 327 -16.64 -19.43 -32.62
C ALA A 327 -16.44 -18.36 -31.52
N ASN A 328 -17.51 -17.80 -30.97
CA ASN A 328 -17.45 -16.74 -29.96
C ASN A 328 -17.86 -17.21 -28.56
N TRP A 329 -18.47 -18.40 -28.42
CA TRP A 329 -19.11 -18.79 -27.15
C TRP A 329 -18.88 -20.26 -26.80
N TYR A 330 -18.57 -20.48 -25.53
CA TYR A 330 -18.64 -21.79 -24.89
C TYR A 330 -19.82 -21.86 -23.92
N GLU A 331 -20.46 -23.01 -23.83
CA GLU A 331 -21.35 -23.36 -22.73
C GLU A 331 -20.53 -24.10 -21.66
N ILE A 332 -20.55 -23.57 -20.43
CA ILE A 332 -19.79 -24.06 -19.28
C ILE A 332 -20.72 -24.47 -18.13
N GLU A 333 -20.19 -25.26 -17.21
CA GLU A 333 -20.80 -25.53 -15.91
C GLU A 333 -20.12 -24.68 -14.83
N LEU A 334 -20.92 -23.92 -14.09
CA LEU A 334 -20.49 -23.17 -12.91
C LEU A 334 -21.55 -23.26 -11.82
N ALA A 335 -21.18 -23.75 -10.63
CA ALA A 335 -22.09 -23.93 -9.50
C ALA A 335 -23.37 -24.72 -9.89
N GLY A 336 -23.18 -25.74 -10.72
CA GLY A 336 -24.24 -26.63 -11.21
C GLY A 336 -25.14 -26.03 -12.29
N ARG A 337 -24.91 -24.77 -12.69
CA ARG A 337 -25.68 -24.07 -13.72
C ARG A 337 -24.92 -24.05 -15.04
N ASN A 338 -25.65 -24.26 -16.13
CA ASN A 338 -25.16 -24.00 -17.48
C ASN A 338 -25.11 -22.49 -17.73
N LEU A 339 -23.93 -21.97 -18.04
CA LEU A 339 -23.67 -20.56 -18.35
C LEU A 339 -22.86 -20.44 -19.63
N PHE A 340 -22.76 -19.23 -20.15
CA PHE A 340 -22.05 -18.92 -21.39
C PHE A 340 -20.88 -17.99 -21.11
N ILE A 341 -19.71 -18.34 -21.61
CA ILE A 341 -18.48 -17.54 -21.52
C ILE A 341 -17.96 -17.26 -22.93
N GLU A 342 -17.45 -16.05 -23.15
CA GLU A 342 -16.90 -15.66 -24.43
C GLU A 342 -15.60 -16.42 -24.70
N ALA A 343 -15.47 -16.96 -25.90
CA ALA A 343 -14.33 -17.76 -26.31
C ALA A 343 -13.01 -16.97 -26.30
N GLU A 344 -13.06 -15.65 -26.45
CA GLU A 344 -11.86 -14.81 -26.41
C GLU A 344 -11.26 -14.65 -25.00
N ASN A 345 -12.06 -14.82 -23.95
CA ASN A 345 -11.63 -14.65 -22.56
C ASN A 345 -10.98 -15.92 -21.97
N VAL A 346 -11.01 -17.02 -22.72
CA VAL A 346 -10.62 -18.36 -22.25
C VAL A 346 -9.70 -19.08 -23.23
N MET A 347 -8.96 -20.05 -22.72
CA MET A 347 -8.17 -20.99 -23.51
C MET A 347 -8.67 -22.43 -23.27
N ASP A 348 -8.88 -23.19 -24.34
CA ASP A 348 -9.15 -24.64 -24.23
C ASP A 348 -7.87 -25.40 -23.92
N LEU A 349 -7.82 -26.04 -22.76
CA LEU A 349 -6.66 -26.77 -22.28
C LEU A 349 -6.41 -28.09 -23.04
N ASN A 350 -7.39 -28.58 -23.80
CA ASN A 350 -7.22 -29.77 -24.63
C ASN A 350 -6.49 -29.48 -25.96
N ASN A 351 -6.41 -28.21 -26.37
CA ASN A 351 -5.85 -27.81 -27.66
C ASN A 351 -5.06 -26.50 -27.55
N VAL A 352 -3.98 -26.53 -26.75
CA VAL A 352 -3.16 -25.35 -26.47
C VAL A 352 -2.08 -25.17 -27.54
N THR A 353 -2.09 -24.02 -28.19
CA THR A 353 -1.00 -23.54 -29.04
C THR A 353 -0.57 -22.13 -28.64
N PHE A 354 0.74 -21.89 -28.70
CA PHE A 354 1.39 -20.60 -28.43
C PHE A 354 2.05 -20.12 -29.72
N GLU A 355 1.37 -19.23 -30.46
CA GLU A 355 1.90 -18.68 -31.71
C GLU A 355 2.63 -17.36 -31.44
N THR A 356 3.86 -17.41 -30.92
CA THR A 356 4.59 -16.20 -30.52
C THR A 356 5.59 -15.69 -31.58
N GLU A 357 6.16 -16.57 -32.42
CA GLU A 357 7.27 -16.21 -33.33
C GLU A 357 6.91 -15.23 -34.46
N ASN A 358 5.64 -15.17 -34.87
CA ASN A 358 5.19 -14.28 -35.95
C ASN A 358 4.85 -12.88 -35.44
N HIS A 359 5.18 -12.54 -34.18
CA HIS A 359 4.87 -11.23 -33.62
C HIS A 359 5.67 -10.12 -34.32
N PRO A 360 5.01 -9.03 -34.80
CA PRO A 360 5.70 -7.92 -35.47
C PRO A 360 6.76 -7.24 -34.59
N HIS A 361 6.61 -7.28 -33.26
CA HIS A 361 7.52 -6.64 -32.30
C HIS A 361 8.37 -7.63 -31.49
N MET A 362 8.53 -8.88 -31.94
CA MET A 362 9.26 -9.90 -31.17
C MET A 362 10.70 -9.48 -30.84
N LYS A 363 11.36 -8.76 -31.78
CA LYS A 363 12.70 -8.21 -31.57
C LYS A 363 12.73 -7.25 -30.37
N THR A 364 11.81 -6.29 -30.35
CA THR A 364 11.64 -5.32 -29.26
C THR A 364 11.40 -6.03 -27.95
N ILE A 365 10.46 -6.99 -27.91
CA ILE A 365 10.16 -7.74 -26.67
C ILE A 365 11.41 -8.46 -26.14
N ARG A 366 12.20 -9.11 -27.00
CA ARG A 366 13.44 -9.79 -26.60
C ARG A 366 14.51 -8.83 -26.06
N GLU A 367 14.62 -7.63 -26.64
CA GLU A 367 15.54 -6.60 -26.13
C GLU A 367 15.12 -6.16 -24.71
N TYR A 368 13.82 -5.94 -24.46
CA TYR A 368 13.31 -5.46 -23.16
C TYR A 368 13.07 -6.55 -22.10
N LEU A 369 13.06 -7.83 -22.48
CA LEU A 369 12.97 -8.97 -21.55
C LEU A 369 14.23 -9.17 -20.72
N ILE A 370 15.38 -8.69 -21.23
CA ILE A 370 16.70 -8.86 -20.64
C ILE A 370 17.14 -7.55 -19.97
N ASP A 371 17.00 -6.44 -20.69
CA ASP A 371 17.28 -5.10 -20.20
C ASP A 371 15.95 -4.37 -19.96
N ALA A 372 15.38 -4.55 -18.76
CA ALA A 372 14.28 -3.69 -18.31
C ALA A 372 14.71 -2.21 -18.48
N PRO A 373 13.80 -1.27 -18.75
CA PRO A 373 14.12 0.15 -18.98
C PRO A 373 14.90 0.84 -17.85
N PHE A 374 15.11 0.17 -16.71
CA PHE A 374 15.83 0.64 -15.53
C PHE A 374 17.08 -0.15 -15.18
N THR A 375 17.28 -1.33 -15.76
CA THR A 375 18.38 -2.22 -15.39
C THR A 375 19.39 -2.28 -16.52
N TYR A 376 20.47 -1.52 -16.37
CA TYR A 376 21.75 -1.78 -17.04
C TYR A 376 22.48 -2.96 -16.38
N ASP A 377 21.76 -3.94 -15.81
CA ASP A 377 22.37 -4.98 -14.98
C ASP A 377 23.30 -5.89 -15.81
N ASN A 378 23.07 -6.00 -17.12
CA ASN A 378 23.85 -6.87 -18.00
C ASN A 378 24.74 -6.14 -19.03
N GLN A 379 24.58 -4.82 -19.23
CA GLN A 379 25.51 -4.08 -20.10
C GLN A 379 26.92 -4.13 -19.51
N ASP A 380 27.87 -4.59 -20.33
CA ASP A 380 29.28 -4.80 -20.01
C ASP A 380 29.61 -5.99 -19.08
N THR A 381 28.64 -6.85 -18.73
CA THR A 381 28.98 -8.17 -18.18
C THR A 381 29.65 -8.99 -19.27
N LYS A 382 30.79 -9.61 -18.96
CA LYS A 382 31.44 -10.49 -19.93
C LYS A 382 30.55 -11.72 -20.09
N GLU A 383 30.30 -12.15 -21.33
CA GLU A 383 29.61 -13.41 -21.69
C GLU A 383 30.05 -14.61 -20.83
N ASN A 384 31.32 -14.64 -20.41
CA ASN A 384 31.87 -15.65 -19.52
C ASN A 384 31.31 -15.65 -18.09
N GLU A 385 30.94 -14.50 -17.53
CA GLU A 385 30.44 -14.38 -16.15
C GLU A 385 29.01 -14.94 -16.03
N THR A 386 28.14 -14.67 -17.01
CA THR A 386 26.79 -15.25 -17.06
C THR A 386 26.83 -16.76 -17.21
N ILE A 387 27.68 -17.29 -18.10
CA ILE A 387 27.91 -18.73 -18.25
C ILE A 387 28.49 -19.33 -16.95
N GLU A 388 29.37 -18.62 -16.25
CA GLU A 388 29.92 -19.06 -14.97
C GLU A 388 28.81 -19.18 -13.90
N SER A 389 28.00 -18.13 -13.73
CA SER A 389 26.83 -18.13 -12.84
C SER A 389 25.87 -19.28 -13.16
N ALA A 390 25.54 -19.49 -14.44
CA ALA A 390 24.72 -20.59 -14.90
C ALA A 390 25.33 -21.97 -14.59
N ASN A 391 26.65 -22.12 -14.71
CA ASN A 391 27.34 -23.37 -14.36
C ASN A 391 27.37 -23.64 -12.85
N TYR A 392 27.36 -22.62 -12.00
CA TYR A 392 27.11 -22.78 -10.57
C TYR A 392 25.68 -23.28 -10.33
N LEU A 393 24.69 -22.72 -11.02
CA LEU A 393 23.29 -23.12 -10.89
C LEU A 393 23.07 -24.59 -11.24
N LEU A 394 23.79 -25.14 -12.22
CA LEU A 394 23.78 -26.58 -12.55
C LEU A 394 24.31 -27.48 -11.42
N GLN A 395 25.13 -26.93 -10.54
CA GLN A 395 25.71 -27.60 -9.37
C GLN A 395 24.97 -27.27 -8.07
N ASP A 396 23.72 -26.78 -8.15
CA ASP A 396 22.93 -26.36 -6.99
C ASP A 396 23.59 -25.23 -6.19
N LYS A 397 24.27 -24.31 -6.88
CA LYS A 397 24.88 -23.12 -6.27
C LYS A 397 24.34 -21.85 -6.91
N ILE A 398 23.87 -20.90 -6.10
CA ILE A 398 23.35 -19.62 -6.59
C ILE A 398 24.32 -18.51 -6.19
N ARG A 399 24.77 -17.72 -7.17
CA ARG A 399 25.60 -16.54 -6.95
C ARG A 399 24.71 -15.30 -6.85
N PHE A 400 24.84 -14.56 -5.76
CA PHE A 400 24.26 -13.23 -5.62
C PHE A 400 25.39 -12.23 -5.37
N ASN A 401 25.62 -11.29 -6.28
CA ASN A 401 26.82 -10.42 -6.25
C ASN A 401 26.90 -9.55 -5.00
N ASP A 402 25.76 -9.09 -4.48
CA ASP A 402 25.69 -8.20 -3.30
C ASP A 402 25.87 -8.94 -1.97
N TYR A 403 25.86 -10.28 -1.99
CA TYR A 403 25.81 -11.10 -0.78
C TYR A 403 26.95 -12.10 -0.74
N ASN A 404 27.37 -12.49 0.47
CA ASN A 404 28.44 -13.47 0.67
C ASN A 404 29.75 -13.13 -0.07
N GLY A 405 30.03 -11.83 -0.30
CA GLY A 405 31.18 -11.37 -1.08
C GLY A 405 31.19 -11.84 -2.54
N GLY A 406 30.01 -12.13 -3.12
CA GLY A 406 29.87 -12.69 -4.47
C GLY A 406 30.20 -14.18 -4.59
N ILE A 407 30.46 -14.87 -3.47
CA ILE A 407 30.75 -16.31 -3.46
C ILE A 407 29.43 -17.09 -3.58
N PRO A 408 29.30 -18.05 -4.53
CA PRO A 408 28.09 -18.84 -4.70
C PRO A 408 27.67 -19.60 -3.42
N ILE A 409 26.39 -19.56 -3.09
CA ILE A 409 25.79 -20.23 -1.93
C ILE A 409 25.29 -21.62 -2.33
N GLU A 410 25.58 -22.63 -1.51
CA GLU A 410 25.28 -24.05 -1.75
C GLU A 410 23.85 -24.44 -1.35
N TYR A 411 23.14 -25.12 -2.25
CA TYR A 411 21.76 -25.59 -2.10
C TYR A 411 21.57 -27.07 -2.50
N SER A 412 22.62 -27.90 -2.43
CA SER A 412 22.53 -29.35 -2.75
C SER A 412 21.51 -30.14 -1.93
N ASN A 413 21.02 -29.60 -0.80
CA ASN A 413 19.94 -30.18 0.01
C ASN A 413 18.56 -29.54 -0.24
N GLY A 414 18.42 -28.74 -1.31
CA GLY A 414 17.23 -27.95 -1.62
C GLY A 414 17.31 -26.52 -1.08
N ILE A 415 16.49 -25.63 -1.66
CA ILE A 415 16.41 -24.23 -1.27
C ILE A 415 15.53 -24.07 -0.02
N ASP A 416 16.08 -23.46 1.02
CA ASP A 416 15.28 -22.95 2.14
C ASP A 416 14.69 -21.59 1.73
N TRP A 417 13.44 -21.62 1.24
CA TRP A 417 12.70 -20.43 0.83
C TRP A 417 12.32 -19.48 1.99
N THR A 418 12.84 -19.68 3.20
CA THR A 418 12.57 -18.80 4.35
C THR A 418 13.78 -17.97 4.79
N LYS A 419 15.00 -18.30 4.33
CA LYS A 419 16.23 -17.57 4.72
C LYS A 419 17.41 -17.86 3.78
N GLY A 420 18.32 -16.90 3.68
CA GLY A 420 19.63 -17.06 3.06
C GLY A 420 20.65 -17.73 3.99
N PRO A 421 21.28 -18.85 3.59
CA PRO A 421 22.35 -19.48 4.37
C PRO A 421 23.54 -18.54 4.54
N GLY A 422 23.95 -18.26 5.78
CA GLY A 422 25.11 -17.41 6.07
C GLY A 422 24.90 -15.91 5.82
N ILE A 423 23.67 -15.49 5.50
CA ILE A 423 23.31 -14.08 5.31
C ILE A 423 22.93 -13.47 6.66
N ALA A 424 23.44 -12.28 6.95
CA ALA A 424 23.13 -11.54 8.18
C ALA A 424 21.64 -11.19 8.27
N ASP A 425 21.08 -11.16 9.48
CA ASP A 425 19.64 -10.95 9.71
C ASP A 425 19.14 -9.63 9.09
N GLU A 426 19.92 -8.55 9.20
CA GLU A 426 19.61 -7.25 8.61
C GLU A 426 19.58 -7.27 7.06
N GLN A 427 20.23 -8.24 6.43
CA GLN A 427 20.27 -8.41 4.97
C GLN A 427 19.23 -9.42 4.44
N GLN A 428 18.61 -10.22 5.32
CA GLN A 428 17.68 -11.29 4.93
C GLN A 428 16.53 -10.76 4.07
N ARG A 429 15.93 -9.60 4.41
CA ARG A 429 14.82 -9.04 3.64
C ARG A 429 15.20 -8.79 2.18
N SER A 430 16.30 -8.08 1.94
CA SER A 430 16.77 -7.73 0.60
C SER A 430 17.28 -8.95 -0.16
N PHE A 431 17.91 -9.90 0.53
CA PHE A 431 18.30 -11.19 -0.03
C PHE A 431 17.09 -12.00 -0.50
N LEU A 432 16.09 -12.19 0.37
CA LEU A 432 14.88 -12.94 0.07
C LEU A 432 14.10 -12.31 -1.09
N ARG A 433 14.13 -10.97 -1.23
CA ARG A 433 13.58 -10.27 -2.38
C ARG A 433 14.20 -10.77 -3.70
N GLN A 434 15.53 -10.87 -3.77
CA GLN A 434 16.22 -11.38 -4.96
C GLN A 434 15.96 -12.87 -5.19
N LEU A 435 16.00 -13.67 -4.12
CA LEU A 435 15.75 -15.11 -4.20
C LEU A 435 14.33 -15.42 -4.71
N HIS A 436 13.31 -14.79 -4.13
CA HIS A 436 11.92 -15.01 -4.53
C HIS A 436 11.57 -14.34 -5.85
N GLY A 437 12.26 -13.26 -6.24
CA GLY A 437 12.15 -12.69 -7.58
C GLY A 437 12.62 -13.63 -8.70
N LEU A 438 13.34 -14.70 -8.34
CA LEU A 438 13.91 -15.69 -9.27
C LEU A 438 14.85 -15.06 -10.31
N PHE A 439 15.48 -13.92 -9.99
CA PHE A 439 16.29 -13.16 -10.95
C PHE A 439 17.45 -13.97 -11.54
N PHE A 440 18.02 -14.88 -10.75
CA PHE A 440 19.09 -15.82 -11.17
C PHE A 440 18.66 -16.79 -12.30
N ILE A 441 17.37 -16.92 -12.60
CA ILE A 441 16.90 -17.72 -13.75
C ILE A 441 17.34 -17.08 -15.07
N ASN A 442 17.49 -15.75 -15.11
CA ASN A 442 17.97 -15.06 -16.32
C ASN A 442 19.39 -15.51 -16.72
N ASP A 443 20.27 -15.85 -15.76
CA ASP A 443 21.59 -16.41 -16.06
C ASP A 443 21.49 -17.73 -16.85
N LEU A 444 20.53 -18.58 -16.53
CA LEU A 444 20.29 -19.84 -17.24
C LEU A 444 19.71 -19.61 -18.64
N SER A 445 18.76 -18.68 -18.76
CA SER A 445 18.20 -18.29 -20.06
C SER A 445 19.31 -17.77 -20.98
N GLU A 446 20.14 -16.86 -20.49
CA GLU A 446 21.20 -16.25 -21.31
C GLU A 446 22.33 -17.25 -21.64
N ALA A 447 22.74 -18.08 -20.68
CA ALA A 447 23.70 -19.15 -20.97
C ALA A 447 23.19 -20.14 -22.02
N TYR A 448 21.89 -20.44 -22.04
CA TYR A 448 21.30 -21.22 -23.14
C TYR A 448 21.34 -20.46 -24.47
N SER A 449 20.96 -19.19 -24.49
CA SER A 449 21.00 -18.35 -25.71
C SER A 449 22.39 -18.30 -26.34
N ILE A 450 23.45 -18.38 -25.52
CA ILE A 450 24.84 -18.39 -25.99
C ILE A 450 25.30 -19.79 -26.42
N THR A 451 24.98 -20.82 -25.66
CA THR A 451 25.61 -22.16 -25.80
C THR A 451 24.74 -23.18 -26.51
N GLU A 452 23.43 -22.92 -26.60
CA GLU A 452 22.38 -23.85 -27.03
C GLU A 452 22.32 -25.17 -26.24
N ASP A 453 22.92 -25.22 -25.03
CA ASP A 453 22.93 -26.42 -24.19
C ASP A 453 21.65 -26.53 -23.35
N LYS A 454 20.76 -27.45 -23.75
CA LYS A 454 19.44 -27.67 -23.13
C LYS A 454 19.46 -27.89 -21.61
N LYS A 455 20.60 -28.29 -21.02
CA LYS A 455 20.73 -28.51 -19.57
C LYS A 455 20.36 -27.26 -18.75
N TYR A 456 20.57 -26.06 -19.30
CA TYR A 456 20.24 -24.81 -18.61
C TYR A 456 18.72 -24.61 -18.51
N ILE A 457 17.96 -24.92 -19.57
CA ILE A 457 16.50 -24.87 -19.54
C ILE A 457 15.92 -25.99 -18.65
N GLU A 458 16.46 -27.21 -18.74
CA GLU A 458 16.05 -28.32 -17.87
C GLU A 458 16.25 -27.96 -16.37
N LYS A 459 17.38 -27.32 -16.03
CA LYS A 459 17.66 -26.88 -14.66
C LYS A 459 16.79 -25.71 -14.22
N GLY A 460 16.60 -24.70 -15.08
CA GLY A 460 15.80 -23.52 -14.78
C GLY A 460 14.34 -23.86 -14.48
N TYR A 461 13.74 -24.74 -15.30
CA TYR A 461 12.38 -25.23 -15.02
C TYR A 461 12.32 -25.97 -13.67
N GLY A 462 13.35 -26.74 -13.32
CA GLY A 462 13.46 -27.40 -12.02
C GLY A 462 13.37 -26.43 -10.83
N TYR A 463 14.09 -25.29 -10.89
CA TYR A 463 14.02 -24.25 -9.86
C TYR A 463 12.66 -23.54 -9.83
N ILE A 464 12.10 -23.19 -10.98
CA ILE A 464 10.78 -22.53 -11.07
C ILE A 464 9.70 -23.46 -10.48
N HIS A 465 9.71 -24.74 -10.87
CA HIS A 465 8.74 -25.72 -10.39
C HIS A 465 8.88 -25.97 -8.88
N ASP A 466 10.12 -26.05 -8.35
CA ASP A 466 10.32 -26.12 -6.89
C ASP A 466 9.76 -24.88 -6.18
N TRP A 467 10.00 -23.68 -6.71
CA TRP A 467 9.44 -22.45 -6.16
C TRP A 467 7.90 -22.47 -6.16
N MET A 468 7.27 -22.90 -7.26
CA MET A 468 5.81 -22.97 -7.39
C MET A 468 5.18 -23.91 -6.35
N ILE A 469 5.80 -25.07 -6.10
CA ILE A 469 5.31 -26.03 -5.09
C ILE A 469 5.44 -25.46 -3.68
N ASN A 470 6.55 -24.79 -3.40
CA ASN A 470 6.89 -24.34 -2.05
C ASN A 470 6.28 -22.98 -1.70
N ASN A 471 5.82 -22.21 -2.69
CA ASN A 471 5.34 -20.84 -2.49
C ASN A 471 3.98 -20.57 -3.15
N PRO A 472 2.94 -21.39 -2.92
CA PRO A 472 1.60 -21.07 -3.42
C PRO A 472 1.12 -19.74 -2.81
N TYR A 473 0.44 -18.89 -3.60
CA TYR A 473 0.03 -17.54 -3.19
C TYR A 473 -0.67 -17.48 -1.83
N HIS A 474 -1.57 -18.41 -1.57
CA HIS A 474 -2.33 -18.42 -0.33
C HIS A 474 -1.56 -19.04 0.85
N LYS A 475 -0.49 -19.81 0.62
CA LYS A 475 0.27 -20.47 1.70
C LYS A 475 1.77 -20.51 1.38
N PRO A 476 2.40 -19.36 1.14
CA PRO A 476 3.81 -19.35 0.80
C PRO A 476 4.65 -19.69 2.03
N LYS A 477 5.84 -20.27 1.82
CA LYS A 477 6.80 -20.48 2.91
C LYS A 477 7.25 -19.16 3.54
N HIS A 478 7.30 -18.08 2.77
CA HIS A 478 7.66 -16.75 3.23
C HIS A 478 6.87 -15.67 2.44
N ASN A 479 6.50 -14.57 3.09
CA ASN A 479 5.68 -13.51 2.47
C ASN A 479 6.37 -12.83 1.27
N MET A 480 7.70 -12.74 1.29
CA MET A 480 8.51 -12.18 0.20
C MET A 480 8.34 -12.92 -1.13
N ALA A 481 7.81 -14.15 -1.12
CA ALA A 481 7.40 -14.85 -2.33
C ALA A 481 6.46 -14.02 -3.20
N TRP A 482 5.56 -13.27 -2.59
CA TRP A 482 4.51 -12.50 -3.26
C TRP A 482 4.55 -11.02 -2.91
N HIS A 483 5.75 -10.51 -2.62
CA HIS A 483 6.00 -9.07 -2.57
C HIS A 483 5.73 -8.45 -3.96
N ASP A 484 5.13 -7.27 -3.99
CA ASP A 484 4.73 -6.51 -5.21
C ASP A 484 5.81 -6.49 -6.31
N GLU A 485 6.98 -5.88 -6.07
CA GLU A 485 8.11 -5.79 -6.99
C GLU A 485 8.62 -7.18 -7.41
N GLY A 486 8.83 -8.07 -6.44
CA GLY A 486 9.32 -9.42 -6.71
C GLY A 486 8.38 -10.21 -7.62
N THR A 487 7.06 -10.02 -7.44
CA THR A 487 6.01 -10.62 -8.27
C THR A 487 6.00 -10.02 -9.68
N ALA A 488 6.10 -8.70 -9.77
CA ALA A 488 6.16 -7.97 -11.04
C ALA A 488 7.34 -8.41 -11.91
N ARG A 489 8.55 -8.32 -11.36
CA ARG A 489 9.79 -8.63 -12.10
C ARG A 489 9.92 -10.12 -12.42
N ARG A 490 9.42 -11.00 -11.55
CA ARG A 490 9.37 -12.44 -11.81
C ARG A 490 8.48 -12.78 -13.01
N LEU A 491 7.40 -12.04 -13.26
CA LEU A 491 6.60 -12.23 -14.49
C LEU A 491 7.46 -12.04 -15.73
N SER A 492 8.24 -10.97 -15.81
CA SER A 492 9.19 -10.74 -16.92
C SER A 492 10.25 -11.84 -17.02
N THR A 493 10.82 -12.29 -15.90
CA THR A 493 11.75 -13.43 -15.85
C THR A 493 11.12 -14.72 -16.39
N LEU A 494 9.85 -15.00 -16.05
CA LEU A 494 9.14 -16.19 -16.54
C LEU A 494 8.84 -16.11 -18.04
N VAL A 495 8.49 -14.93 -18.56
CA VAL A 495 8.30 -14.72 -20.01
C VAL A 495 9.62 -14.93 -20.76
N ASN A 496 10.73 -14.37 -20.25
CA ASN A 496 12.06 -14.56 -20.84
C ASN A 496 12.45 -16.05 -20.89
N PHE A 497 12.33 -16.74 -19.76
CA PHE A 497 12.62 -18.16 -19.66
C PHE A 497 11.73 -19.01 -20.59
N PHE A 498 10.44 -18.66 -20.72
CA PHE A 498 9.54 -19.30 -21.67
C PHE A 498 10.00 -19.09 -23.11
N ASP A 499 10.30 -17.86 -23.53
CA ASP A 499 10.69 -17.57 -24.92
C ASP A 499 11.93 -18.33 -25.35
N VAL A 500 12.97 -18.26 -24.52
CA VAL A 500 14.26 -18.87 -24.78
C VAL A 500 14.16 -20.41 -24.71
N GLY A 501 13.37 -20.95 -23.79
CA GLY A 501 13.27 -22.38 -23.53
C GLY A 501 12.19 -23.14 -24.31
N LYS A 502 11.27 -22.47 -25.02
CA LYS A 502 10.05 -23.12 -25.58
C LYS A 502 10.29 -24.28 -26.54
N SER A 503 11.44 -24.36 -27.20
CA SER A 503 11.82 -25.49 -28.06
C SER A 503 12.28 -26.72 -27.29
N ILE A 504 12.69 -26.54 -26.02
CA ILE A 504 13.16 -27.58 -25.12
C ILE A 504 12.04 -28.02 -24.16
N LEU A 505 11.20 -27.08 -23.72
CA LEU A 505 10.09 -27.33 -22.80
C LEU A 505 9.01 -28.23 -23.43
N THR A 506 8.53 -29.19 -22.65
CA THR A 506 7.37 -30.02 -23.03
C THR A 506 6.08 -29.19 -23.04
N ASP A 507 5.04 -29.66 -23.73
CA ASP A 507 3.73 -28.96 -23.78
C ASP A 507 3.12 -28.77 -22.40
N LYS A 508 3.27 -29.76 -21.52
CA LYS A 508 2.84 -29.66 -20.12
C LYS A 508 3.58 -28.53 -19.38
N GLN A 509 4.90 -28.44 -19.52
CA GLN A 509 5.71 -27.42 -18.85
C GLN A 509 5.39 -26.02 -19.38
N LYS A 510 5.20 -25.88 -20.70
CA LYS A 510 4.76 -24.62 -21.31
C LYS A 510 3.40 -24.20 -20.76
N LEU A 511 2.46 -25.13 -20.62
CA LEU A 511 1.15 -24.85 -20.02
C LEU A 511 1.26 -24.45 -18.54
N GLU A 512 2.03 -25.16 -17.72
CA GLU A 512 2.23 -24.81 -16.31
C GLU A 512 2.86 -23.42 -16.13
N LEU A 513 3.85 -23.08 -16.96
CA LEU A 513 4.45 -21.75 -16.97
C LEU A 513 3.44 -20.68 -17.42
N PHE A 514 2.65 -20.96 -18.46
CA PHE A 514 1.63 -20.02 -18.92
C PHE A 514 0.56 -19.76 -17.86
N GLU A 515 0.06 -20.80 -17.19
CA GLU A 515 -0.94 -20.65 -16.13
C GLU A 515 -0.42 -19.81 -14.96
N ILE A 516 0.82 -20.03 -14.51
CA ILE A 516 1.39 -19.21 -13.44
C ILE A 516 1.66 -17.77 -13.89
N MET A 517 2.02 -17.54 -15.16
CA MET A 517 2.16 -16.18 -15.70
C MET A 517 0.82 -15.45 -15.79
N VAL A 518 -0.25 -16.12 -16.22
CA VAL A 518 -1.61 -15.56 -16.20
C VAL A 518 -2.05 -15.25 -14.77
N PHE A 519 -1.73 -16.10 -13.79
CA PHE A 519 -2.00 -15.80 -12.38
C PHE A 519 -1.25 -14.56 -11.90
N HIS A 520 0.04 -14.41 -12.24
CA HIS A 520 0.80 -13.19 -11.93
C HIS A 520 0.17 -11.97 -12.60
N ALA A 521 -0.20 -12.04 -13.88
CA ALA A 521 -0.82 -10.92 -14.59
C ALA A 521 -2.15 -10.48 -13.95
N ASN A 522 -3.02 -11.42 -13.57
CA ASN A 522 -4.25 -11.08 -12.84
C ASN A 522 -3.95 -10.41 -11.50
N LEU A 523 -2.97 -10.94 -10.75
CA LEU A 523 -2.58 -10.36 -9.47
C LEU A 523 -2.00 -8.94 -9.60
N LEU A 524 -1.19 -8.68 -10.63
CA LEU A 524 -0.63 -7.33 -10.88
C LEU A 524 -1.70 -6.35 -11.39
N ALA A 525 -2.76 -6.86 -12.02
CA ALA A 525 -3.89 -6.06 -12.45
C ALA A 525 -4.87 -5.72 -11.31
N ASP A 526 -4.88 -6.52 -10.23
CA ASP A 526 -5.73 -6.29 -9.05
C ASP A 526 -5.36 -4.99 -8.34
N ASP A 527 -6.34 -4.10 -8.15
CA ASP A 527 -6.16 -2.82 -7.47
C ASP A 527 -5.75 -3.00 -6.00
N ASP A 528 -6.14 -4.09 -5.33
CA ASP A 528 -5.75 -4.37 -3.94
C ASP A 528 -4.27 -4.78 -3.82
N PHE A 529 -3.65 -5.21 -4.92
CA PHE A 529 -2.24 -5.59 -4.98
C PHE A 529 -1.36 -4.51 -5.65
N TYR A 530 -1.97 -3.61 -6.43
CA TYR A 530 -1.27 -2.56 -7.15
C TYR A 530 -0.68 -1.51 -6.18
N SER A 531 0.60 -1.20 -6.34
CA SER A 531 1.33 -0.23 -5.53
C SER A 531 1.30 1.14 -6.18
N GLU A 532 0.11 1.76 -6.14
CA GLU A 532 -0.17 3.04 -6.79
C GLU A 532 0.82 4.15 -6.38
N ASN A 533 1.25 4.97 -7.34
CA ASN A 533 2.15 6.11 -7.14
C ASN A 533 3.51 5.75 -6.52
N THR A 534 4.01 4.55 -6.81
CA THR A 534 5.36 4.10 -6.43
C THR A 534 6.10 3.50 -7.61
N ASN A 535 7.43 3.40 -7.50
CA ASN A 535 8.24 2.65 -8.44
C ASN A 535 7.87 1.15 -8.48
N HIS A 536 7.30 0.58 -7.41
CA HIS A 536 6.80 -0.80 -7.42
C HIS A 536 5.62 -0.94 -8.38
N GLY A 537 4.66 0.00 -8.36
CA GLY A 537 3.55 0.06 -9.31
C GLY A 537 4.02 0.11 -10.76
N MET A 538 5.02 0.95 -11.03
CA MET A 538 5.67 1.02 -12.32
C MET A 538 6.27 -0.32 -12.78
N PHE A 539 6.92 -1.09 -11.89
CA PHE A 539 7.38 -2.44 -12.22
C PHE A 539 6.23 -3.41 -12.49
N GLN A 540 5.12 -3.31 -11.75
CA GLN A 540 3.92 -4.13 -11.99
C GLN A 540 3.37 -3.87 -13.40
N ASP A 541 3.28 -2.61 -13.79
CA ASP A 541 2.83 -2.20 -15.13
C ASP A 541 3.80 -2.68 -16.24
N GLU A 542 5.11 -2.64 -15.99
CA GLU A 542 6.10 -3.20 -16.91
C GLU A 542 5.90 -4.70 -17.14
N GLY A 543 5.72 -5.48 -16.06
CA GLY A 543 5.46 -6.91 -16.14
C GLY A 543 4.20 -7.24 -16.96
N LEU A 544 3.15 -6.42 -16.81
CA LEU A 544 1.90 -6.54 -17.59
C LEU A 544 2.11 -6.22 -19.07
N ILE A 545 2.87 -5.18 -19.40
CA ILE A 545 3.19 -4.81 -20.80
C ILE A 545 3.95 -5.94 -21.49
N VAL A 546 5.00 -6.46 -20.84
CA VAL A 546 5.83 -7.54 -21.39
C VAL A 546 5.00 -8.80 -21.62
N PHE A 547 4.25 -9.25 -20.62
CA PHE A 547 3.43 -10.45 -20.71
C PHE A 547 2.36 -10.35 -21.81
N SER A 548 1.61 -9.25 -21.84
CA SER A 548 0.52 -9.04 -22.79
C SER A 548 1.01 -8.94 -24.24
N LYS A 549 2.14 -8.25 -24.49
CA LYS A 549 2.73 -8.14 -25.83
C LYS A 549 3.40 -9.42 -26.29
N TYR A 550 3.93 -10.24 -25.38
CA TYR A 550 4.50 -11.54 -25.75
C TYR A 550 3.43 -12.54 -26.19
N PHE A 551 2.33 -12.65 -25.44
CA PHE A 551 1.19 -13.54 -25.75
C PHE A 551 0.10 -12.86 -26.58
N TYR A 552 0.50 -12.07 -27.58
CA TYR A 552 -0.37 -11.23 -28.39
C TYR A 552 -1.45 -11.97 -29.18
N ASP A 553 -1.25 -13.25 -29.47
CA ASP A 553 -2.20 -14.10 -30.19
C ASP A 553 -3.50 -14.28 -29.39
N LYS A 554 -3.43 -14.09 -28.07
CA LYS A 554 -4.58 -14.00 -27.17
C LYS A 554 -4.99 -12.54 -27.01
N LYS A 555 -5.78 -12.05 -27.96
CA LYS A 555 -6.17 -10.62 -28.07
C LYS A 555 -6.69 -9.99 -26.76
N VAL A 556 -7.40 -10.75 -25.94
CA VAL A 556 -7.94 -10.29 -24.64
C VAL A 556 -6.83 -9.83 -23.68
N LEU A 557 -5.62 -10.42 -23.76
CA LEU A 557 -4.49 -10.03 -22.91
C LEU A 557 -4.01 -8.59 -23.17
N ASN A 558 -4.36 -7.99 -24.30
CA ASN A 558 -4.08 -6.59 -24.58
C ASN A 558 -4.82 -5.62 -23.63
N ASP A 559 -5.79 -6.09 -22.85
CA ASP A 559 -6.40 -5.28 -21.81
C ASP A 559 -5.44 -5.02 -20.63
N TYR A 560 -4.53 -5.96 -20.31
CA TYR A 560 -3.44 -5.71 -19.37
C TYR A 560 -2.48 -4.62 -19.87
N TYR A 561 -2.18 -4.62 -21.17
CA TYR A 561 -1.36 -3.57 -21.79
C TYR A 561 -2.02 -2.20 -21.61
N LYS A 562 -3.32 -2.07 -21.96
CA LYS A 562 -4.04 -0.80 -21.82
C LYS A 562 -4.08 -0.33 -20.36
N LEU A 563 -4.33 -1.26 -19.42
CA LEU A 563 -4.34 -0.97 -17.99
C LEU A 563 -2.99 -0.41 -17.55
N ALA A 564 -1.91 -1.13 -17.84
CA ALA A 564 -0.56 -0.78 -17.46
C ALA A 564 -0.10 0.56 -18.04
N VAL A 565 -0.38 0.80 -19.33
CA VAL A 565 -0.01 2.05 -19.99
C VAL A 565 -0.77 3.25 -19.42
N ASN A 566 -2.05 3.10 -19.12
CA ASN A 566 -2.83 4.15 -18.47
C ASN A 566 -2.34 4.43 -17.03
N ARG A 567 -1.95 3.38 -16.30
CA ARG A 567 -1.37 3.51 -14.95
C ARG A 567 0.00 4.20 -14.98
N LEU A 568 0.89 3.85 -15.92
CA LEU A 568 2.16 4.55 -16.13
C LEU A 568 1.96 6.02 -16.47
N ASP A 569 0.99 6.32 -17.33
CA ASP A 569 0.64 7.70 -17.66
C ASP A 569 0.20 8.48 -16.41
N ALA A 570 -0.73 7.93 -15.63
CA ALA A 570 -1.17 8.53 -14.37
C ALA A 570 -0.03 8.69 -13.35
N TYR A 571 0.87 7.71 -13.26
CA TYR A 571 2.06 7.75 -12.42
C TYR A 571 2.96 8.93 -12.79
N PHE A 572 3.34 9.07 -14.07
CA PHE A 572 4.19 10.18 -14.51
C PHE A 572 3.49 11.54 -14.41
N GLU A 573 2.16 11.60 -14.58
CA GLU A 573 1.40 12.83 -14.32
C GLU A 573 1.44 13.25 -12.85
N SER A 574 1.48 12.30 -11.92
CA SER A 574 1.53 12.62 -10.49
C SER A 574 2.90 13.12 -10.02
N LEU A 575 3.97 12.79 -10.76
CA LEU A 575 5.35 13.03 -10.34
C LEU A 575 6.02 14.25 -11.00
N ILE A 576 5.42 14.82 -12.03
CA ILE A 576 6.04 15.88 -12.83
C ILE A 576 5.10 17.08 -12.87
N SER A 577 5.59 18.24 -12.44
CA SER A 577 4.86 19.50 -12.50
C SER A 577 4.56 19.95 -13.93
N GLU A 578 3.63 20.89 -14.08
CA GLU A 578 3.30 21.48 -15.40
C GLU A 578 4.51 22.18 -16.04
N ASP A 579 5.38 22.79 -15.22
CA ASP A 579 6.65 23.39 -15.64
C ASP A 579 7.80 22.38 -15.87
N GLY A 580 7.51 21.08 -15.80
CA GLY A 580 8.40 20.00 -16.26
C GLY A 580 9.42 19.53 -15.22
N VAL A 581 9.16 19.67 -13.92
CA VAL A 581 10.10 19.25 -12.88
C VAL A 581 9.58 18.03 -12.13
N HIS A 582 10.44 17.03 -11.97
CA HIS A 582 10.19 15.93 -11.05
C HIS A 582 10.02 16.42 -9.60
N LEU A 583 8.95 16.00 -8.95
CA LEU A 583 8.47 16.55 -7.68
C LEU A 583 9.16 15.98 -6.43
N GLU A 584 10.07 15.00 -6.53
CA GLU A 584 10.84 14.44 -5.41
C GLU A 584 12.14 15.20 -5.09
N HIS A 585 12.18 16.48 -5.44
CA HIS A 585 13.17 17.48 -5.00
C HIS A 585 14.64 17.29 -5.39
N SER A 586 15.00 16.19 -6.07
CA SER A 586 16.38 15.88 -6.42
C SER A 586 16.66 15.97 -7.92
N PRO A 587 17.65 16.78 -8.35
CA PRO A 587 18.18 16.77 -9.72
C PRO A 587 18.64 15.40 -10.23
N SER A 588 19.26 14.56 -9.39
CA SER A 588 19.67 13.22 -9.83
C SER A 588 18.47 12.32 -10.11
N TYR A 589 17.43 12.38 -9.28
CA TYR A 589 16.17 11.66 -9.52
C TYR A 589 15.37 12.23 -10.69
N HIS A 590 15.40 13.55 -10.91
CA HIS A 590 14.84 14.16 -12.11
C HIS A 590 15.43 13.55 -13.39
N GLN A 591 16.76 13.36 -13.44
CA GLN A 591 17.41 12.68 -14.55
C GLN A 591 16.97 11.21 -14.68
N THR A 592 16.86 10.49 -13.56
CA THR A 592 16.40 9.08 -13.54
C THR A 592 15.01 8.94 -14.16
N ILE A 593 14.04 9.74 -13.70
CA ILE A 593 12.65 9.73 -14.21
C ILE A 593 12.57 10.20 -15.67
N GLY A 594 13.39 11.18 -16.06
CA GLY A 594 13.53 11.55 -17.47
C GLY A 594 13.98 10.35 -18.32
N GLY A 595 14.95 9.58 -17.84
CA GLY A 595 15.44 8.38 -18.55
C GLY A 595 14.33 7.34 -18.71
N SER A 596 13.54 7.13 -17.66
CA SER A 596 12.38 6.25 -17.65
C SER A 596 11.33 6.63 -18.68
N LEU A 597 10.93 7.91 -18.70
CA LEU A 597 9.97 8.43 -19.66
C LEU A 597 10.43 8.20 -21.09
N ARG A 598 11.72 8.44 -21.35
CA ARG A 598 12.30 8.21 -22.67
C ARG A 598 12.25 6.72 -23.04
N ALA A 599 12.69 5.85 -22.14
CA ALA A 599 12.71 4.42 -22.37
C ALA A 599 11.29 3.85 -22.61
N TYR A 600 10.30 4.24 -21.80
CA TYR A 600 8.92 3.86 -22.03
C TYR A 600 8.37 4.44 -23.33
N GLY A 601 8.66 5.70 -23.66
CA GLY A 601 8.29 6.28 -24.95
C GLY A 601 8.84 5.46 -26.12
N ASP A 602 10.12 5.06 -26.05
CA ASP A 602 10.77 4.22 -27.07
C ASP A 602 10.12 2.83 -27.19
N ILE A 603 9.77 2.19 -26.07
CA ILE A 603 9.03 0.92 -26.03
C ILE A 603 7.66 1.06 -26.70
N LEU A 604 6.87 2.05 -26.27
CA LEU A 604 5.51 2.25 -26.74
C LEU A 604 5.49 2.59 -28.23
N ASN A 605 6.43 3.42 -28.69
CA ASN A 605 6.62 3.70 -30.10
C ASN A 605 6.97 2.44 -30.89
N ALA A 606 7.83 1.59 -30.35
CA ALA A 606 8.19 0.31 -30.96
C ALA A 606 7.03 -0.70 -30.99
N PHE A 607 6.00 -0.54 -30.14
CA PHE A 607 4.73 -1.29 -30.14
C PHE A 607 3.62 -0.62 -30.96
N ASP A 608 3.96 0.37 -31.80
CA ASP A 608 3.02 1.16 -32.61
C ASP A 608 2.00 1.98 -31.80
N ASP A 609 2.23 2.20 -30.49
CA ASP A 609 1.43 3.07 -29.63
C ASP A 609 1.95 4.51 -29.68
N ILE A 610 1.87 5.08 -30.88
CA ILE A 610 2.47 6.36 -31.23
C ILE A 610 1.85 7.51 -30.41
N GLU A 611 0.57 7.42 -30.06
CA GLU A 611 -0.12 8.46 -29.28
C GLU A 611 0.48 8.55 -27.87
N MET A 612 0.55 7.42 -27.16
CA MET A 612 1.09 7.42 -25.80
C MET A 612 2.59 7.67 -25.78
N ALA A 613 3.34 7.11 -26.74
CA ALA A 613 4.76 7.39 -26.88
C ALA A 613 5.05 8.88 -27.01
N ASN A 614 4.29 9.58 -27.87
CA ASN A 614 4.42 11.03 -28.01
C ASN A 614 4.07 11.79 -26.73
N LYS A 615 3.11 11.29 -25.93
CA LYS A 615 2.82 11.87 -24.62
C LYS A 615 4.04 11.79 -23.69
N PHE A 616 4.71 10.64 -23.64
CA PHE A 616 5.89 10.44 -22.79
C PHE A 616 7.10 11.23 -23.31
N TYR A 617 7.33 11.26 -24.63
CA TYR A 617 8.35 12.12 -25.23
C TYR A 617 8.10 13.59 -24.95
N SER A 618 6.84 14.05 -25.01
CA SER A 618 6.51 15.44 -24.70
C SER A 618 6.85 15.78 -23.25
N LYS A 619 6.56 14.88 -22.29
CA LYS A 619 6.95 15.07 -20.88
C LYS A 619 8.46 15.12 -20.71
N TYR A 620 9.15 14.14 -21.27
CA TYR A 620 10.60 14.07 -21.27
C TYR A 620 11.22 15.35 -21.82
N ASN A 621 10.75 15.85 -22.95
CA ASN A 621 11.26 17.08 -23.55
C ASN A 621 10.96 18.31 -22.69
N ASN A 622 9.79 18.39 -22.04
CA ASN A 622 9.47 19.49 -21.13
C ASN A 622 10.39 19.54 -19.89
N MET A 623 10.94 18.39 -19.49
CA MET A 623 11.90 18.30 -18.38
C MET A 623 13.28 18.92 -18.68
N ALA A 624 13.64 19.04 -19.97
CA ALA A 624 14.96 19.51 -20.39
C ALA A 624 15.28 20.92 -19.88
N LYS A 625 14.28 21.80 -19.76
CA LYS A 625 14.49 23.19 -19.32
C LYS A 625 15.04 23.25 -17.90
N TYR A 626 14.46 22.50 -16.96
CA TYR A 626 14.97 22.40 -15.59
C TYR A 626 16.34 21.75 -15.57
N ALA A 627 16.49 20.59 -16.22
CA ALA A 627 17.76 19.87 -16.29
C ALA A 627 18.91 20.74 -16.84
N THR A 628 18.62 21.63 -17.80
CA THR A 628 19.57 22.58 -18.36
C THR A 628 19.98 23.66 -17.35
N HIS A 629 18.99 24.30 -16.70
CA HIS A 629 19.22 25.45 -15.84
C HIS A 629 19.69 25.07 -14.45
N VAL A 630 19.40 23.87 -13.96
CA VAL A 630 19.83 23.45 -12.62
C VAL A 630 21.32 23.11 -12.57
N ILE A 631 21.94 22.68 -13.68
CA ILE A 631 23.39 22.41 -13.74
C ILE A 631 24.18 23.66 -13.36
N LYS A 632 25.07 23.51 -12.37
CA LYS A 632 26.00 24.55 -11.92
C LYS A 632 27.04 24.85 -13.01
N PRO A 633 27.70 26.03 -12.98
CA PRO A 633 28.70 26.38 -13.98
C PRO A 633 29.83 25.34 -14.13
N ASP A 634 30.28 24.71 -13.04
CA ASP A 634 31.31 23.65 -13.04
C ASP A 634 30.89 22.34 -13.74
N GLY A 635 29.62 22.22 -14.15
CA GLY A 635 29.03 21.08 -14.83
C GLY A 635 28.47 20.01 -13.90
N THR A 636 28.32 20.31 -12.60
CA THR A 636 27.79 19.38 -11.60
C THR A 636 26.37 19.76 -11.15
N TRP A 637 25.71 18.86 -10.42
CA TRP A 637 24.43 19.16 -9.77
C TRP A 637 24.62 20.03 -8.52
N PRO A 638 23.65 20.87 -8.15
CA PRO A 638 23.53 21.34 -6.77
C PRO A 638 23.17 20.13 -5.88
N LEU A 639 23.80 20.04 -4.72
CA LEU A 639 23.67 18.89 -3.81
C LEU A 639 22.45 19.04 -2.88
N ILE A 640 21.28 19.24 -3.48
CA ILE A 640 19.99 19.38 -2.79
C ILE A 640 19.28 18.04 -2.65
N ALA A 641 18.50 17.88 -1.59
CA ALA A 641 17.77 16.65 -1.30
C ALA A 641 18.70 15.41 -1.42
N ASP A 642 18.23 14.30 -1.96
CA ASP A 642 19.04 13.09 -2.17
C ASP A 642 19.88 13.11 -3.45
N THR A 643 20.52 14.25 -3.74
CA THR A 643 21.50 14.39 -4.83
C THR A 643 22.91 14.25 -4.28
N TYR A 644 23.54 13.09 -4.52
CA TYR A 644 24.89 12.82 -4.01
C TYR A 644 25.94 13.38 -4.96
N ALA A 645 27.12 13.76 -4.44
CA ALA A 645 28.22 14.26 -5.24
C ALA A 645 28.76 13.25 -6.28
N LYS A 646 28.51 11.94 -6.08
CA LYS A 646 28.83 10.88 -7.05
C LYS A 646 27.89 10.88 -8.26
N ASP A 647 26.69 11.45 -8.11
CA ASP A 647 25.70 11.55 -9.18
C ASP A 647 26.06 12.74 -10.05
N GLN A 648 26.17 12.52 -11.36
CA GLN A 648 26.61 13.55 -12.30
C GLN A 648 25.60 13.71 -13.44
N PRO A 649 25.46 14.92 -13.99
CA PRO A 649 24.72 15.13 -15.24
C PRO A 649 25.29 14.26 -16.36
N ARG A 650 24.42 13.59 -17.12
CA ARG A 650 24.82 12.66 -18.18
C ARG A 650 24.56 13.26 -19.56
N THR A 651 25.57 13.23 -20.43
CA THR A 651 25.48 13.75 -21.81
C THR A 651 24.52 12.94 -22.70
N MET A 652 24.25 11.67 -22.35
CA MET A 652 23.30 10.82 -23.08
C MET A 652 21.84 11.23 -22.89
N MET A 653 21.55 12.05 -21.88
CA MET A 653 20.23 12.59 -21.60
C MET A 653 19.95 13.78 -22.52
N TRP A 654 18.68 13.98 -22.87
CA TRP A 654 18.18 14.98 -23.82
C TRP A 654 19.14 15.22 -24.99
N PRO A 655 19.46 14.18 -25.80
CA PRO A 655 20.47 14.29 -26.85
C PRO A 655 20.09 15.29 -27.94
N ASP A 656 18.79 15.51 -28.13
CA ASP A 656 18.22 16.41 -29.14
C ASP A 656 18.03 17.85 -28.62
N ASP A 657 18.23 18.11 -27.31
CA ASP A 657 18.11 19.45 -26.72
C ASP A 657 19.47 20.17 -26.72
N ALA A 658 19.64 21.13 -27.62
CA ALA A 658 20.91 21.83 -27.80
C ALA A 658 21.35 22.62 -26.54
N ASN A 659 20.39 23.13 -25.76
CA ASN A 659 20.66 23.92 -24.55
C ASN A 659 21.15 23.02 -23.41
N TYR A 660 20.51 21.87 -23.21
CA TYR A 660 20.97 20.87 -22.26
C TYR A 660 22.37 20.38 -22.62
N GLN A 661 22.60 20.04 -23.90
CA GLN A 661 23.90 19.58 -24.39
C GLN A 661 25.00 20.62 -24.17
N TYR A 662 24.69 21.91 -24.31
CA TYR A 662 25.62 22.99 -23.96
C TYR A 662 25.95 23.00 -22.47
N SER A 663 24.92 22.98 -21.62
CA SER A 663 25.07 23.02 -20.16
C SER A 663 25.90 21.84 -19.63
N VAL A 664 25.50 20.60 -19.98
CA VAL A 664 26.14 19.36 -19.50
C VAL A 664 27.58 19.18 -20.01
N THR A 665 27.90 19.72 -21.19
CA THR A 665 29.24 19.60 -21.78
C THR A 665 30.15 20.80 -21.51
N LYS A 666 29.66 21.81 -20.77
CA LYS A 666 30.36 23.09 -20.53
C LYS A 666 30.73 23.79 -21.84
N GLY A 667 29.76 23.85 -22.77
CA GLY A 667 29.88 24.53 -24.05
C GLY A 667 30.72 23.82 -25.11
N LYS A 668 31.08 22.54 -24.92
CA LYS A 668 31.81 21.74 -25.93
C LYS A 668 30.90 21.24 -27.06
N SER A 669 29.60 21.11 -26.80
CA SER A 669 28.56 20.67 -27.73
C SER A 669 27.30 21.51 -27.51
N GLY A 670 26.30 21.41 -28.40
CA GLY A 670 25.02 22.10 -28.25
C GLY A 670 25.10 23.60 -28.57
N GLU A 671 24.05 24.31 -28.19
CA GLU A 671 23.89 25.76 -28.39
C GLU A 671 23.75 26.45 -27.04
N MET A 672 24.40 27.60 -26.90
CA MET A 672 24.37 28.35 -25.65
C MET A 672 22.94 28.86 -25.38
N PRO A 673 22.34 28.58 -24.20
CA PRO A 673 21.03 29.11 -23.89
C PRO A 673 21.05 30.64 -23.82
N THR A 674 19.96 31.26 -24.25
CA THR A 674 19.82 32.72 -24.21
C THR A 674 19.41 33.23 -22.84
N GLU A 675 18.59 32.45 -22.14
CA GLU A 675 18.03 32.78 -20.84
C GLU A 675 19.07 32.53 -19.75
N THR A 676 19.33 33.54 -18.95
CA THR A 676 20.21 33.45 -17.79
C THR A 676 19.42 33.33 -16.48
N ASN A 677 18.09 33.34 -16.55
CA ASN A 677 17.19 33.25 -15.41
C ASN A 677 16.06 32.26 -15.73
N ALA A 678 15.77 31.35 -14.80
CA ALA A 678 14.66 30.41 -14.93
C ALA A 678 13.94 30.26 -13.59
N VAL A 679 12.60 30.24 -13.64
CA VAL A 679 11.75 29.98 -12.48
C VAL A 679 10.78 28.86 -12.85
N PHE A 680 10.59 27.94 -11.92
CA PHE A 680 9.71 26.78 -11.96
C PHE A 680 8.71 26.94 -10.81
N PRO A 681 7.63 27.71 -11.00
CA PRO A 681 6.71 28.07 -9.93
C PRO A 681 5.96 26.87 -9.33
N ASP A 682 5.59 25.89 -10.15
CA ASP A 682 4.84 24.71 -9.70
C ASP A 682 5.76 23.77 -8.91
N ALA A 683 7.01 23.66 -9.34
CA ALA A 683 8.03 22.87 -8.66
C ALA A 683 8.63 23.58 -7.43
N GLY A 684 8.56 24.91 -7.37
CA GLY A 684 9.11 25.71 -6.29
C GLY A 684 10.61 26.00 -6.43
N TYR A 685 11.13 26.22 -7.65
CA TYR A 685 12.56 26.51 -7.88
C TYR A 685 12.80 27.81 -8.64
N ALA A 686 13.87 28.52 -8.29
CA ALA A 686 14.38 29.63 -9.07
C ALA A 686 15.89 29.51 -9.25
N VAL A 687 16.37 29.78 -10.47
CA VAL A 687 17.78 29.74 -10.82
C VAL A 687 18.15 31.02 -11.57
N PHE A 688 19.10 31.77 -11.02
CA PHE A 688 19.62 32.99 -11.62
C PHE A 688 21.13 32.84 -11.83
N ARG A 689 21.62 33.18 -13.01
CA ARG A 689 23.06 33.14 -13.33
C ARG A 689 23.49 34.38 -14.10
N ASP A 690 24.76 34.74 -14.06
CA ASP A 690 25.27 35.85 -14.87
C ASP A 690 25.39 35.48 -16.34
N GLN A 691 25.96 34.30 -16.59
CA GLN A 691 26.34 33.87 -17.92
C GLN A 691 26.43 32.34 -17.99
N TRP A 692 26.49 31.83 -19.22
CA TRP A 692 26.72 30.41 -19.51
C TRP A 692 28.19 30.10 -19.82
N THR A 693 28.96 31.12 -20.21
CA THR A 693 30.37 30.98 -20.58
C THR A 693 31.28 31.08 -19.37
N ASN A 694 32.41 30.37 -19.43
CA ASN A 694 33.50 30.41 -18.45
C ASN A 694 33.06 30.10 -17.00
N PRO A 695 33.17 28.84 -16.55
CA PRO A 695 32.71 28.45 -15.21
C PRO A 695 33.48 29.08 -14.05
N GLU A 696 34.62 29.73 -14.35
CA GLU A 696 35.49 30.43 -13.40
C GLU A 696 35.11 31.92 -13.24
N GLU A 697 34.06 32.39 -13.91
CA GLU A 697 33.64 33.80 -13.90
C GLU A 697 32.13 33.96 -13.72
N GLY A 698 31.73 34.80 -12.76
CA GLY A 698 30.34 35.20 -12.54
C GLY A 698 29.59 34.33 -11.54
N ALA A 699 28.34 34.70 -11.26
CA ALA A 699 27.51 34.08 -10.22
C ALA A 699 26.49 33.09 -10.78
N TYR A 700 26.15 32.10 -9.96
CA TYR A 700 25.00 31.23 -10.08
C TYR A 700 24.31 31.12 -8.71
N VAL A 701 22.99 31.25 -8.70
CA VAL A 701 22.15 31.19 -7.51
C VAL A 701 21.02 30.21 -7.76
N PHE A 702 20.84 29.28 -6.83
CA PHE A 702 19.71 28.36 -6.80
C PHE A 702 18.88 28.62 -5.55
N PHE A 703 17.55 28.64 -5.68
CA PHE A 703 16.62 28.87 -4.58
C PHE A 703 15.50 27.84 -4.62
N THR A 704 15.14 27.30 -3.45
CA THR A 704 14.07 26.33 -3.30
C THR A 704 12.98 26.82 -2.36
N ALA A 705 11.73 26.66 -2.78
CA ALA A 705 10.53 26.78 -1.99
C ALA A 705 9.61 25.60 -2.33
N ALA A 706 10.09 24.38 -2.10
CA ALA A 706 9.47 23.14 -2.56
C ALA A 706 9.20 22.13 -1.43
N TYR A 707 7.96 21.64 -1.33
CA TYR A 707 7.62 20.46 -0.55
C TYR A 707 6.39 19.75 -1.13
N HIS A 708 6.61 18.73 -1.97
CA HIS A 708 5.54 18.08 -2.76
C HIS A 708 5.25 16.65 -2.33
N THR A 709 6.22 16.00 -1.68
CA THR A 709 6.16 14.59 -1.28
C THR A 709 7.15 14.33 -0.16
N ASN A 710 6.99 13.20 0.52
CA ASN A 710 7.84 12.78 1.65
C ASN A 710 9.12 12.05 1.21
N TYR A 711 9.16 11.59 -0.03
CA TYR A 711 10.31 10.90 -0.61
C TYR A 711 11.42 11.90 -0.94
N HIS A 712 12.67 11.53 -0.63
CA HIS A 712 13.90 12.30 -0.87
C HIS A 712 13.97 13.73 -0.26
N LYS A 713 12.89 14.20 0.38
CA LYS A 713 12.79 15.51 1.00
C LYS A 713 13.70 15.68 2.22
N HIS A 714 14.41 16.81 2.25
CA HIS A 714 15.12 17.37 3.40
C HIS A 714 14.33 18.56 3.98
N SER A 715 14.73 19.10 5.13
CA SER A 715 14.05 20.26 5.75
C SER A 715 14.64 21.59 5.29
N ASP A 716 14.86 21.71 3.99
CA ASP A 716 15.58 22.77 3.27
C ASP A 716 14.66 23.88 2.72
N ASP A 717 13.46 24.02 3.28
CA ASP A 717 12.45 24.99 2.86
C ASP A 717 13.02 26.42 2.83
N LEU A 718 12.87 27.13 1.71
CA LEU A 718 13.41 28.48 1.47
C LEU A 718 14.94 28.57 1.46
N SER A 719 15.65 27.44 1.36
CA SER A 719 17.11 27.44 1.25
C SER A 719 17.60 27.98 -0.10
N LEU A 720 18.85 28.42 -0.14
CA LEU A 720 19.53 28.89 -1.35
C LEU A 720 21.00 28.50 -1.39
N TRP A 721 21.53 28.47 -2.61
CA TRP A 721 22.92 28.16 -2.92
C TRP A 721 23.54 29.31 -3.71
N ILE A 722 24.81 29.65 -3.45
CA ILE A 722 25.55 30.66 -4.21
C ILE A 722 26.88 30.09 -4.67
N TYR A 723 27.07 30.01 -5.99
CA TYR A 723 28.34 29.72 -6.65
C TYR A 723 28.87 31.00 -7.29
N HIS A 724 30.16 31.27 -7.19
CA HIS A 724 30.77 32.45 -7.79
C HIS A 724 32.24 32.17 -8.13
N ASP A 725 32.66 32.54 -9.34
CA ASP A 725 34.06 32.55 -9.77
C ASP A 725 34.83 31.22 -9.59
N GLY A 726 34.19 30.10 -9.94
CA GLY A 726 34.84 28.77 -9.93
C GLY A 726 34.55 27.90 -8.70
N GLU A 727 33.87 28.43 -7.68
CA GLU A 727 33.63 27.69 -6.45
C GLU A 727 32.29 28.02 -5.78
N ASP A 728 31.79 27.06 -4.98
CA ASP A 728 30.66 27.28 -4.09
C ASP A 728 31.08 28.27 -2.97
N ILE A 729 30.20 29.20 -2.63
CA ILE A 729 30.39 30.18 -1.54
C ILE A 729 29.44 29.89 -0.38
N ILE A 730 28.14 29.85 -0.69
CA ILE A 730 27.08 29.36 0.19
C ILE A 730 26.67 27.99 -0.32
N THR A 731 26.76 26.97 0.54
CA THR A 731 26.59 25.55 0.19
C THR A 731 25.49 24.90 1.02
N GLU A 732 25.13 23.66 0.71
CA GLU A 732 24.28 22.81 1.55
C GLU A 732 25.08 21.75 2.29
N ALA A 733 24.43 21.11 3.27
CA ALA A 733 24.96 19.91 3.89
C ALA A 733 25.20 18.79 2.87
N ALA A 734 24.30 18.61 1.89
CA ALA A 734 24.19 17.43 1.00
C ALA A 734 23.67 16.17 1.75
N PRO A 735 23.31 15.06 1.06
CA PRO A 735 22.93 13.83 1.75
C PRO A 735 24.15 13.05 2.25
N TYR A 736 24.01 12.40 3.42
CA TYR A 736 25.08 11.56 4.00
C TYR A 736 24.86 10.06 3.74
N SER A 737 23.76 9.51 4.24
CA SER A 737 23.35 8.12 4.06
C SER A 737 21.83 7.98 4.24
N TYR A 738 21.27 6.83 3.83
CA TYR A 738 19.86 6.50 4.06
C TYR A 738 19.54 5.97 5.48
N THR A 739 20.53 5.87 6.37
CA THR A 739 20.33 5.37 7.73
C THR A 739 19.80 6.49 8.63
N LEU A 740 18.49 6.72 8.63
CA LEU A 740 17.87 7.84 9.36
C LEU A 740 18.06 7.81 10.89
N SER A 741 18.51 6.69 11.46
CA SER A 741 18.89 6.59 12.88
C SER A 741 20.29 7.12 13.19
N ASP A 742 21.14 7.32 12.17
CA ASP A 742 22.48 7.90 12.33
C ASP A 742 22.37 9.41 12.60
N PRO A 743 22.96 9.93 13.70
CA PRO A 743 22.96 11.36 14.01
C PRO A 743 23.55 12.26 12.91
N VAL A 744 24.48 11.76 12.09
CA VAL A 744 25.05 12.54 10.97
C VAL A 744 24.03 12.66 9.84
N THR A 745 23.38 11.55 9.48
CA THR A 745 22.22 11.58 8.58
C THR A 745 21.09 12.46 9.13
N GLN A 746 20.77 12.41 10.42
CA GLN A 746 19.72 13.26 11.00
C GLN A 746 20.01 14.75 10.81
N TYR A 747 21.27 15.17 11.01
CA TYR A 747 21.68 16.54 10.72
C TYR A 747 21.47 16.88 9.24
N ALA A 748 21.93 16.02 8.33
CA ALA A 748 21.89 16.24 6.89
C ALA A 748 20.49 16.52 6.35
N TYR A 749 19.45 15.89 6.94
CA TYR A 749 18.05 16.03 6.51
C TYR A 749 17.26 17.06 7.32
N SER A 750 17.87 17.68 8.34
CA SER A 750 17.21 18.63 9.26
C SER A 750 17.45 20.08 8.85
N SER A 751 16.61 21.00 9.31
CA SER A 751 16.76 22.44 9.01
C SER A 751 18.11 23.02 9.45
N PHE A 752 18.79 22.37 10.41
CA PHE A 752 20.11 22.76 10.87
C PHE A 752 21.21 22.59 9.82
N GLY A 753 21.00 21.74 8.81
CA GLY A 753 21.96 21.52 7.72
C GLY A 753 21.76 22.42 6.49
N HIS A 754 20.80 23.36 6.54
CA HIS A 754 20.35 24.12 5.38
C HIS A 754 20.37 25.64 5.63
N ASN A 755 20.32 26.42 4.56
CA ASN A 755 20.35 27.89 4.61
C ASN A 755 18.96 28.48 4.89
N THR A 756 18.35 28.10 6.02
CA THR A 756 16.93 28.40 6.33
C THR A 756 16.73 28.94 7.75
N LEU A 757 15.47 29.12 8.14
CA LEU A 757 15.01 29.58 9.44
C LEU A 757 14.93 28.42 10.46
N ILE A 758 15.41 28.70 11.67
CA ILE A 758 15.18 27.93 12.91
C ILE A 758 14.33 28.79 13.86
N VAL A 759 13.33 28.19 14.50
CA VAL A 759 12.41 28.86 15.43
C VAL A 759 12.58 28.26 16.83
N ASP A 760 12.88 29.09 17.83
CA ASP A 760 13.05 28.69 19.22
C ASP A 760 14.05 27.55 19.44
N ASN A 761 15.12 27.53 18.62
CA ASN A 761 16.14 26.48 18.60
C ASN A 761 15.64 25.10 18.13
N GLU A 762 14.48 25.05 17.48
CA GLU A 762 13.89 23.85 16.90
C GLU A 762 13.78 24.00 15.36
N GLY A 763 14.17 22.95 14.64
CA GLY A 763 14.02 22.87 13.19
C GLY A 763 12.67 22.26 12.78
N LEU A 764 12.36 22.26 11.48
CA LEU A 764 11.20 21.55 10.98
C LEU A 764 11.37 20.03 11.13
N PRO A 765 10.26 19.27 11.34
CA PRO A 765 10.31 17.83 11.08
C PRO A 765 10.65 17.60 9.60
N ARG A 766 11.38 16.51 9.30
CA ARG A 766 11.73 16.18 7.90
C ARG A 766 10.50 16.12 6.99
N VAL A 767 9.45 15.47 7.49
CA VAL A 767 8.18 15.27 6.79
C VAL A 767 7.01 15.41 7.76
N ASP A 768 5.95 16.06 7.31
CA ASP A 768 4.70 16.28 8.07
C ASP A 768 3.44 16.26 7.18
N GLY A 769 3.58 16.08 5.87
CA GLY A 769 2.48 16.03 4.90
C GLY A 769 1.87 17.40 4.57
N LYS A 770 2.45 18.52 5.04
CA LYS A 770 1.97 19.87 4.76
C LYS A 770 2.47 20.39 3.40
N TYR A 771 2.21 19.66 2.32
CA TYR A 771 2.78 19.93 0.99
C TYR A 771 2.47 21.36 0.47
N GLU A 772 1.27 21.86 0.74
CA GLU A 772 0.85 23.22 0.34
C GLU A 772 1.42 24.35 1.20
N SER A 773 2.23 24.04 2.22
CA SER A 773 2.75 25.03 3.17
C SER A 773 4.08 25.64 2.76
N THR A 774 4.73 25.10 1.71
CA THR A 774 5.96 25.68 1.15
C THR A 774 5.81 25.83 -0.36
N TYR A 775 5.89 27.05 -0.87
CA TYR A 775 5.64 27.36 -2.28
C TYR A 775 6.29 28.67 -2.73
N LEU A 776 6.47 28.83 -4.05
CA LEU A 776 6.79 30.13 -4.65
C LEU A 776 5.52 30.98 -4.75
N GLN A 777 5.54 32.15 -4.12
CA GLN A 777 4.43 33.11 -4.11
C GLN A 777 4.45 34.04 -5.33
N ASP A 778 5.62 34.54 -5.71
CA ASP A 778 5.78 35.52 -6.79
C ASP A 778 7.19 35.44 -7.38
N TYR A 779 7.36 35.90 -8.62
CA TYR A 779 8.67 36.02 -9.26
C TYR A 779 8.63 37.03 -10.41
N ASN A 780 9.79 37.58 -10.75
CA ASN A 780 9.97 38.42 -11.93
C ASN A 780 11.31 38.12 -12.58
N ILE A 781 11.27 37.79 -13.88
CA ILE A 781 12.44 37.57 -14.73
C ILE A 781 12.40 38.43 -16.00
N ASP A 782 11.49 39.40 -16.07
CA ASP A 782 11.32 40.31 -17.21
C ASP A 782 12.52 41.26 -17.35
N ASP A 783 13.12 41.65 -16.21
CA ASP A 783 14.42 42.34 -16.17
C ASP A 783 15.54 41.31 -16.00
N GLU A 784 16.25 41.02 -17.09
CA GLU A 784 17.36 40.07 -17.11
C GLU A 784 18.44 40.38 -16.06
N ASN A 785 18.63 41.67 -15.73
CA ASN A 785 19.65 42.13 -14.79
C ASN A 785 19.17 42.19 -13.33
N HIS A 786 17.86 42.09 -13.10
CA HIS A 786 17.25 42.18 -11.76
C HIS A 786 16.19 41.09 -11.51
N PRO A 787 16.49 39.80 -11.78
CA PRO A 787 15.54 38.73 -11.50
C PRO A 787 15.28 38.59 -10.00
N ASN A 788 14.08 38.17 -9.64
CA ASN A 788 13.74 37.84 -8.26
C ASN A 788 12.67 36.75 -8.14
N ALA A 789 12.63 36.09 -6.99
CA ALA A 789 11.63 35.10 -6.62
C ALA A 789 11.33 35.18 -5.12
N THR A 790 10.05 35.03 -4.75
CA THR A 790 9.56 35.06 -3.37
C THR A 790 8.99 33.70 -3.02
N GLY A 791 9.58 33.03 -2.03
CA GLY A 791 9.05 31.80 -1.45
C GLY A 791 8.41 32.03 -0.09
N VAL A 792 7.45 31.18 0.26
CA VAL A 792 6.73 31.19 1.53
C VAL A 792 6.83 29.81 2.17
N ASN A 793 7.04 29.77 3.48
CA ASN A 793 7.02 28.58 4.32
C ASN A 793 6.13 28.82 5.55
N LYS A 794 5.13 27.97 5.74
CA LYS A 794 4.15 27.98 6.85
C LYS A 794 4.14 26.68 7.63
N ARG A 795 5.22 25.89 7.55
CA ARG A 795 5.28 24.56 8.18
C ARG A 795 5.42 24.66 9.71
N TYR A 796 6.12 25.69 10.20
CA TYR A 796 6.18 26.03 11.61
C TYR A 796 4.79 26.43 12.12
N GLU A 797 4.40 25.93 13.28
CA GLU A 797 3.11 26.27 13.88
C GLU A 797 3.12 27.75 14.32
N GLY A 798 2.14 28.53 13.90
CA GLY A 798 2.01 29.95 14.26
C GLY A 798 3.01 30.91 13.59
N VAL A 799 4.02 30.41 12.86
CA VAL A 799 5.06 31.23 12.21
C VAL A 799 4.95 31.13 10.70
N THR A 800 4.90 32.28 10.02
CA THR A 800 5.05 32.37 8.55
C THR A 800 6.39 33.00 8.22
N HIS A 801 7.19 32.29 7.42
CA HIS A 801 8.46 32.76 6.87
C HIS A 801 8.30 33.02 5.38
N THR A 802 8.54 34.26 4.96
CA THR A 802 8.58 34.67 3.56
C THR A 802 10.00 35.11 3.21
N ARG A 803 10.56 34.58 2.12
CA ARG A 803 11.90 34.95 1.63
C ARG A 803 11.81 35.46 0.21
N ASN A 804 12.25 36.69 -0.02
CA ASN A 804 12.47 37.23 -1.37
C ASN A 804 13.96 37.19 -1.70
N LEU A 805 14.32 36.44 -2.73
CA LEU A 805 15.64 36.44 -3.35
C LEU A 805 15.62 37.34 -4.57
N ALA A 806 16.46 38.39 -4.59
CA ALA A 806 16.66 39.26 -5.74
C ALA A 806 18.14 39.29 -6.12
N TYR A 807 18.45 39.15 -7.41
CA TYR A 807 19.83 39.24 -7.89
C TYR A 807 20.03 40.48 -8.76
N ASN A 808 20.88 41.42 -8.31
CA ASN A 808 21.29 42.58 -9.10
C ASN A 808 22.62 42.26 -9.82
N LYS A 809 22.52 41.86 -11.10
CA LYS A 809 23.68 41.50 -11.93
C LYS A 809 24.61 42.67 -12.22
N VAL A 810 24.08 43.90 -12.26
CA VAL A 810 24.86 45.12 -12.51
C VAL A 810 25.73 45.47 -11.32
N GLN A 811 25.18 45.35 -10.11
CA GLN A 811 25.89 45.63 -8.86
C GLN A 811 26.64 44.41 -8.33
N GLN A 812 26.49 43.25 -8.98
CA GLN A 812 27.08 41.98 -8.56
C GLN A 812 26.75 41.72 -7.07
N ALA A 813 25.45 41.78 -6.78
CA ALA A 813 24.93 41.65 -5.43
C ALA A 813 23.63 40.86 -5.39
N ILE A 814 23.56 39.88 -4.48
CA ILE A 814 22.36 39.12 -4.19
C ILE A 814 21.77 39.66 -2.89
N GLN A 815 20.50 40.03 -2.94
CA GLN A 815 19.75 40.52 -1.79
C GLN A 815 18.70 39.49 -1.40
N VAL A 816 18.70 39.10 -0.13
CA VAL A 816 17.72 38.19 0.45
C VAL A 816 16.97 38.93 1.54
N ASN A 817 15.67 39.12 1.34
CA ASN A 817 14.79 39.74 2.33
C ASN A 817 13.93 38.65 2.98
N ASP A 818 14.19 38.37 4.25
CA ASP A 818 13.43 37.46 5.09
C ASP A 818 12.42 38.26 5.92
N THR A 819 11.12 38.00 5.72
CA THR A 819 10.03 38.50 6.55
C THR A 819 9.44 37.35 7.34
N ILE A 820 9.51 37.43 8.67
CA ILE A 820 9.04 36.40 9.60
C ILE A 820 7.93 37.01 10.45
N SER A 821 6.80 36.33 10.55
CA SER A 821 5.61 36.84 11.26
C SER A 821 4.96 35.76 12.11
N SER A 822 4.57 36.14 13.33
CA SER A 822 3.85 35.33 14.32
C SER A 822 3.01 36.25 15.22
N ASP A 823 1.95 35.69 15.80
CA ASP A 823 1.17 36.36 16.86
C ASP A 823 1.92 36.34 18.22
N GLU A 824 2.97 35.53 18.35
CA GLU A 824 3.80 35.39 19.55
C GLU A 824 5.25 35.84 19.28
N ASN A 825 5.96 36.22 20.34
CA ASN A 825 7.39 36.49 20.23
C ASN A 825 8.16 35.16 20.21
N HIS A 826 9.07 35.03 19.25
CA HIS A 826 9.96 33.89 19.15
C HIS A 826 11.41 34.35 19.03
N ASN A 827 12.31 33.40 19.25
CA ASN A 827 13.70 33.53 18.86
C ASN A 827 13.90 32.92 17.47
N TYR A 828 14.34 33.73 16.51
CA TYR A 828 14.58 33.35 15.13
C TYR A 828 16.08 33.27 14.84
N LYS A 829 16.48 32.23 14.10
CA LYS A 829 17.84 32.11 13.58
C LYS A 829 17.84 31.81 12.09
N LEU A 830 18.46 32.68 11.30
CA LEU A 830 18.77 32.42 9.89
C LEU A 830 20.18 31.85 9.78
N LEU A 831 20.32 30.73 9.08
CA LEU A 831 21.58 30.01 8.90
C LEU A 831 22.15 30.26 7.50
N TRP A 832 23.47 30.44 7.42
CA TRP A 832 24.21 30.53 6.15
C TRP A 832 25.47 29.65 6.20
N HIS A 833 25.42 28.49 5.56
CA HIS A 833 26.48 27.49 5.49
C HIS A 833 27.51 27.87 4.43
N LEU A 834 28.76 27.99 4.84
CA LEU A 834 29.87 28.37 3.95
C LEU A 834 30.52 27.13 3.35
N ALA A 835 30.99 27.24 2.11
CA ALA A 835 31.72 26.15 1.46
C ALA A 835 33.06 25.84 2.17
N PRO A 836 33.61 24.61 2.00
CA PRO A 836 34.86 24.20 2.63
C PRO A 836 36.02 25.19 2.41
N GLY A 837 36.69 25.53 3.52
CA GLY A 837 37.85 26.42 3.55
C GLY A 837 37.51 27.92 3.61
N ILE A 838 36.23 28.30 3.49
CA ILE A 838 35.80 29.69 3.66
C ILE A 838 35.61 30.00 5.15
N VAL A 839 36.26 31.07 5.61
CA VAL A 839 36.25 31.55 7.00
C VAL A 839 35.57 32.91 7.07
N PRO A 840 34.55 33.10 7.93
CA PRO A 840 33.89 34.38 8.12
C PRO A 840 34.67 35.26 9.11
N VAL A 841 34.82 36.54 8.78
CA VAL A 841 35.32 37.58 9.68
C VAL A 841 34.18 38.54 10.00
N ILE A 842 33.64 38.45 11.21
CA ILE A 842 32.45 39.20 11.65
C ILE A 842 32.84 40.54 12.25
N ASN A 843 32.24 41.62 11.75
CA ASN A 843 32.28 42.96 12.32
C ASN A 843 30.91 43.34 12.87
N THR A 844 30.72 43.15 14.18
CA THR A 844 29.45 43.41 14.86
C THR A 844 29.09 44.89 14.99
N ASN A 845 30.02 45.82 14.72
CA ASN A 845 29.71 47.26 14.77
C ASN A 845 29.01 47.74 13.50
N THR A 846 29.23 47.05 12.39
CA THR A 846 28.68 47.40 11.07
C THR A 846 27.75 46.33 10.53
N ASN A 847 27.48 45.26 11.30
CA ASN A 847 26.73 44.08 10.88
C ASN A 847 27.22 43.53 9.52
N GLU A 848 28.54 43.48 9.36
CA GLU A 848 29.20 43.03 8.14
C GLU A 848 30.00 41.76 8.41
N VAL A 849 29.98 40.81 7.47
CA VAL A 849 30.81 39.61 7.50
C VAL A 849 31.64 39.52 6.23
N THR A 850 32.96 39.54 6.36
CA THR A 850 33.87 39.29 5.23
C THR A 850 34.17 37.80 5.12
N LEU A 851 33.85 37.18 3.98
CA LEU A 851 34.16 35.79 3.69
C LEU A 851 35.54 35.67 3.03
N LYS A 852 36.42 34.85 3.62
CA LYS A 852 37.80 34.69 3.15
C LYS A 852 38.16 33.23 2.92
N LYS A 853 38.94 32.97 1.86
CA LYS A 853 39.61 31.69 1.63
C LYS A 853 41.08 31.97 1.31
N ASP A 854 41.99 31.29 2.00
CA ASP A 854 43.44 31.50 1.85
C ASP A 854 43.88 32.98 1.97
N ASN A 855 43.23 33.74 2.86
CA ASN A 855 43.37 35.19 3.08
C ASN A 855 42.92 36.11 1.93
N VAL A 856 42.32 35.56 0.87
CA VAL A 856 41.67 36.33 -0.20
C VAL A 856 40.22 36.59 0.21
N THR A 857 39.77 37.84 0.10
CA THR A 857 38.36 38.20 0.29
C THR A 857 37.56 37.80 -0.94
N LEU A 858 36.62 36.86 -0.75
CA LEU A 858 35.73 36.38 -1.80
C LEU A 858 34.45 37.24 -1.88
N MET A 859 33.90 37.57 -0.71
CA MET A 859 32.57 38.19 -0.61
C MET A 859 32.46 39.00 0.68
N VAL A 860 31.64 40.05 0.64
CA VAL A 860 31.23 40.80 1.83
C VAL A 860 29.72 40.69 1.97
N VAL A 861 29.26 40.25 3.14
CA VAL A 861 27.84 40.06 3.46
C VAL A 861 27.42 41.12 4.46
N ASN A 862 26.37 41.89 4.14
CA ASN A 862 25.82 42.92 5.02
C ASN A 862 24.45 42.48 5.54
N PHE A 863 24.18 42.76 6.81
CA PHE A 863 22.93 42.40 7.47
C PHE A 863 22.24 43.66 8.00
N GLU A 864 21.00 43.86 7.58
CA GLU A 864 20.12 44.92 8.07
C GLU A 864 18.86 44.28 8.64
N SER A 865 18.34 44.82 9.75
CA SER A 865 17.08 44.34 10.34
C SER A 865 16.37 45.48 11.04
N ASP A 866 15.04 45.39 11.09
CA ASP A 866 14.21 46.27 11.91
C ASP A 866 14.42 46.00 13.41
N ASP A 867 14.85 44.77 13.75
CA ASP A 867 15.13 44.32 15.11
C ASP A 867 16.64 44.32 15.42
N SER A 868 16.97 44.21 16.72
CA SER A 868 18.35 44.05 17.15
C SER A 868 18.86 42.66 16.75
N LEU A 869 19.75 42.59 15.76
CA LEU A 869 20.38 41.35 15.33
C LEU A 869 21.71 41.07 16.05
N LYS A 870 22.02 39.78 16.23
CA LYS A 870 23.32 39.29 16.70
C LYS A 870 23.91 38.33 15.68
N LEU A 871 25.13 38.63 15.24
CA LEU A 871 25.88 37.77 14.32
C LEU A 871 26.85 36.87 15.08
N SER A 872 26.91 35.60 14.68
CA SER A 872 27.91 34.65 15.17
C SER A 872 28.28 33.64 14.09
N SER A 873 29.30 32.82 14.33
CA SER A 873 29.63 31.67 13.49
C SER A 873 30.01 30.47 14.32
N VAL A 874 29.64 29.29 13.83
CA VAL A 874 29.96 27.98 14.39
C VAL A 874 30.78 27.19 13.37
N TYR A 875 31.70 26.35 13.83
CA TYR A 875 32.52 25.48 12.98
C TYR A 875 32.43 24.03 13.44
N GLY A 876 32.11 23.11 12.52
CA GLY A 876 32.03 21.69 12.84
C GLY A 876 31.04 21.40 13.97
N ASP A 877 31.51 20.79 15.05
CA ASP A 877 30.72 20.44 16.24
C ASP A 877 30.99 21.32 17.47
N GLN A 878 31.49 22.55 17.25
CA GLN A 878 31.77 23.51 18.33
C GLN A 878 30.52 23.91 19.13
N ASP A 879 29.35 23.90 18.50
CA ASP A 879 28.05 24.05 19.17
C ASP A 879 27.31 22.71 19.19
N LYS A 880 26.59 22.43 20.28
CA LYS A 880 25.87 21.16 20.43
C LYS A 880 24.66 21.05 19.51
N LEU A 881 24.01 22.17 19.26
CA LEU A 881 22.79 22.27 18.48
C LEU A 881 23.10 22.74 17.06
N PHE A 882 23.82 23.85 16.93
CA PHE A 882 24.21 24.43 15.63
C PHE A 882 25.51 23.81 15.13
N LYS A 883 25.45 22.52 14.82
CA LYS A 883 26.54 21.83 14.11
C LYS A 883 26.60 22.36 12.68
N SER A 884 27.77 22.24 12.05
CA SER A 884 28.03 22.80 10.74
C SER A 884 28.96 21.90 9.93
N TRP A 885 28.32 21.08 9.09
CA TRP A 885 28.97 20.09 8.23
C TRP A 885 28.47 20.17 6.79
N THR A 886 29.32 19.76 5.86
CA THR A 886 28.95 19.39 4.49
C THR A 886 29.53 18.01 4.16
N PHE A 887 28.99 17.34 3.16
CA PHE A 887 29.39 15.99 2.78
C PHE A 887 29.97 15.95 1.37
N GLU A 888 31.18 15.41 1.27
CA GLU A 888 31.89 15.18 0.01
C GLU A 888 31.93 13.69 -0.32
N TYR A 889 32.18 13.33 -1.58
CA TYR A 889 32.38 11.94 -1.97
C TYR A 889 33.87 11.62 -2.14
N ASP A 890 34.38 10.68 -1.35
CA ASP A 890 35.71 10.11 -1.54
C ASP A 890 35.66 9.03 -2.62
N TYR A 891 35.99 9.41 -3.85
CA TYR A 891 36.04 8.50 -4.99
C TYR A 891 37.02 7.33 -4.83
N LYS A 892 38.06 7.49 -4.01
CA LYS A 892 39.08 6.45 -3.82
C LYS A 892 38.56 5.34 -2.91
N ASN A 893 37.84 5.71 -1.86
CA ASN A 893 37.28 4.78 -0.88
C ASN A 893 35.80 4.48 -1.11
N THR A 894 35.19 5.10 -2.13
CA THR A 894 33.77 4.94 -2.51
C THR A 894 32.80 5.22 -1.36
N GLU A 895 33.09 6.26 -0.58
CA GLU A 895 32.31 6.62 0.60
C GLU A 895 32.01 8.13 0.66
N THR A 896 30.92 8.47 1.32
CA THR A 896 30.60 9.87 1.64
C THR A 896 31.34 10.27 2.92
N VAL A 897 32.10 11.36 2.87
CA VAL A 897 32.91 11.86 3.97
C VAL A 897 32.39 13.18 4.50
N LYS A 898 32.40 13.31 5.83
CA LYS A 898 31.99 14.53 6.54
C LYS A 898 33.12 15.56 6.55
N ARG A 899 32.80 16.81 6.28
CA ARG A 899 33.70 17.97 6.40
C ARG A 899 33.12 19.00 7.35
N ASP A 900 33.97 19.52 8.24
CA ASP A 900 33.62 20.65 9.09
C ASP A 900 33.72 21.95 8.28
N VAL A 901 32.65 22.74 8.32
CA VAL A 901 32.54 24.05 7.66
C VAL A 901 32.07 25.11 8.64
N HIS A 902 32.09 26.37 8.22
CA HIS A 902 31.53 27.47 9.00
C HIS A 902 30.07 27.71 8.63
N THR A 903 29.21 27.94 9.62
CA THR A 903 27.85 28.50 9.41
C THR A 903 27.78 29.85 10.10
N ILE A 904 27.27 30.87 9.40
CA ILE A 904 26.92 32.17 9.99
C ILE A 904 25.50 32.06 10.55
N ILE A 905 25.29 32.55 11.77
CA ILE A 905 23.99 32.57 12.44
C ILE A 905 23.60 34.03 12.65
N VAL A 906 22.44 34.41 12.12
CA VAL A 906 21.78 35.68 12.37
C VAL A 906 20.67 35.44 13.40
N ASP A 907 20.89 35.89 14.63
CA ASP A 907 20.01 35.64 15.79
C ASP A 907 19.20 36.89 16.13
N ILE A 908 17.88 36.78 16.13
CA ILE A 908 16.92 37.89 16.26
C ILE A 908 15.73 37.44 17.12
N ASP A 909 15.20 38.33 17.94
CA ASP A 909 13.98 38.09 18.74
C ASP A 909 12.86 39.03 18.30
N GLY A 910 11.65 38.50 18.09
CA GLY A 910 10.50 39.32 17.72
C GLY A 910 9.25 38.50 17.37
N SER A 911 8.13 39.19 17.21
CA SER A 911 6.89 38.62 16.64
C SER A 911 6.78 38.89 15.15
N GLU A 912 7.25 40.06 14.70
CA GLU A 912 7.42 40.43 13.31
C GLU A 912 8.86 40.90 13.10
N SER A 913 9.61 40.21 12.24
CA SER A 913 11.01 40.53 11.98
C SER A 913 11.28 40.58 10.48
N ASN A 914 11.91 41.67 10.03
CA ASN A 914 12.45 41.79 8.67
C ASN A 914 13.97 41.78 8.73
N VAL A 915 14.58 40.95 7.90
CA VAL A 915 16.04 40.80 7.81
C VAL A 915 16.45 40.87 6.35
N GLN A 916 17.31 41.81 6.01
CA GLN A 916 17.94 41.88 4.70
C GLN A 916 19.38 41.40 4.80
N THR A 917 19.70 40.37 4.04
CA THR A 917 21.06 39.88 3.84
C THR A 917 21.52 40.22 2.43
N THR A 918 22.58 41.03 2.30
CA THR A 918 23.13 41.43 1.00
C THR A 918 24.51 40.81 0.81
N PHE A 919 24.59 39.82 -0.07
CA PHE A 919 25.84 39.18 -0.52
C PHE A 919 26.43 39.98 -1.67
N LYS A 920 27.54 40.68 -1.42
CA LYS A 920 28.21 41.50 -2.42
C LYS A 920 29.48 40.82 -2.90
N PHE A 921 29.55 40.52 -4.19
CA PHE A 921 30.74 39.93 -4.80
C PHE A 921 31.88 40.94 -4.81
N ASN A 922 33.09 40.47 -4.52
CA ASN A 922 34.27 41.30 -4.65
C ASN A 922 34.69 41.29 -6.13
N SER A 923 34.54 42.42 -6.83
CA SER A 923 35.03 42.54 -8.20
C SER A 923 36.56 42.32 -8.20
N LYS A 924 37.03 41.25 -8.85
CA LYS A 924 38.46 41.00 -9.04
C LYS A 924 39.14 42.13 -9.83
#